data_AF-A0A286A7K4-F1
#
_entry.id   AF-A0A286A7K4-F1
#
_cell.length_a   1.000
_cell.length_b   1.000
_cell.length_c   1.000
_cell.angle_alpha   90.00
_cell.angle_beta   90.00
_cell.angle_gamma   90.00
#
_symmetry.space_group_name_H-M   'P 1'
#
loop_
_entity.id
_entity.type
_entity.pdbx_description
1 polymer ?
#
loop_
_entity_poly.entity_id
_entity_poly.type
_entity_poly.pdbx_seq_one_letter_code
_entity_poly.pdbx_strand_id
1 'polypeptide(L)'
;MRFQYFVALIAFFYVFPSWASESFIVEDIRVEGIQRTEAGTVFSYLPIKVGEVLDAEKATEAIKALYATGFFKDVKLKNENNILIVEVIERPAIAQISINGAKEFEKDKLLEGLKQAGISESRIFSRSLLERAELELKRQYISRGKYAVKITTTSTPLERNRVGINFDINEGRTARIKRISFVGNEKFPDKELRSILVLRRPDLLSWFTKNDQYSKQKLSADLETLRSYYLDRGYLEFNIESTQVSITPDLRDIYITINVTEGAQYSVSDIKVAGETIIPEEEIHKLILLKNGDVFVREKLTESIKLITDRLGDDGYAFANINASPEIDYENRQAAFTFFIDPGKRVYVRRIDIEGNDRTRDEVIRREFRQMEGAWHSTSQINLSKVRVDRLGFFNSVNVETPAVPNKTDQVDIKVRVEERPTGSIMFGAGYSDRQGIILNASISQNNIFGTGNFFSLDANRGAINETYSASFTNPYATVDGVSFGVDAYKRVLDTRALTQFGSFKTDTLGAGFRLGIPIAENDIVSVGLAAENTSIGTFENSPQRYKDFVNEFGTSTNNFPATLSWARDRRDSAIWPTSGTTHRLFGEVSVPGGDLNYYKVSYNQKWYFPITDFFTLLINTEFGYGDGYRGKSLPFFKNFFAGGNNSVRGYDLNSLGPRDDTLLPSNVATTTRRLLAVGASKRVVGNIELMFPVPFLRDDRSLRFSVFVDGGTTFNQFSELNNFMRYSTGIALTWISPMGPLKVSLAEPLNDIPADNLQRFQFMFGQQF
;
A
#
# COMPACT_ATOMS: atom_id res chain seq x y z
N MET A 1 -35.60 -10.99 84.93
CA MET A 1 -35.73 -12.30 84.22
C MET A 1 -36.91 -12.34 83.23
N ARG A 2 -37.21 -11.28 82.44
CA ARG A 2 -38.45 -11.24 81.63
C ARG A 2 -38.37 -10.58 80.24
N PHE A 3 -37.17 -10.36 79.68
CA PHE A 3 -37.06 -9.83 78.31
C PHE A 3 -36.44 -10.85 77.32
N GLN A 4 -35.47 -11.66 77.76
CA GLN A 4 -34.86 -12.70 76.90
C GLN A 4 -35.83 -13.83 76.53
N TYR A 5 -36.81 -14.17 77.37
CA TYR A 5 -37.84 -15.16 77.04
C TYR A 5 -38.92 -14.64 76.08
N PHE A 6 -39.11 -13.32 75.98
CA PHE A 6 -40.10 -12.73 75.08
C PHE A 6 -39.61 -12.70 73.63
N VAL A 7 -38.29 -12.51 73.43
CA VAL A 7 -37.65 -12.57 72.11
C VAL A 7 -37.57 -14.01 71.58
N ALA A 8 -37.35 -14.99 72.46
CA ALA A 8 -37.38 -16.41 72.08
C ALA A 8 -38.79 -16.90 71.69
N LEU A 9 -39.86 -16.32 72.26
CA LEU A 9 -41.24 -16.70 71.97
C LEU A 9 -41.77 -16.07 70.66
N ILE A 10 -41.25 -14.91 70.26
CA ILE A 10 -41.56 -14.28 68.96
C ILE A 10 -40.77 -14.95 67.81
N ALA A 11 -39.57 -15.46 68.08
CA ALA A 11 -38.82 -16.25 67.10
C ALA A 11 -39.44 -17.62 66.80
N PHE A 12 -40.21 -18.19 67.74
CA PHE A 12 -40.90 -19.47 67.54
C PHE A 12 -42.22 -19.36 66.74
N PHE A 13 -42.79 -18.15 66.61
CA PHE A 13 -44.04 -17.92 65.88
C PHE A 13 -43.85 -17.45 64.41
N TYR A 14 -42.61 -17.33 63.93
CA TYR A 14 -42.29 -17.04 62.53
C TYR A 14 -41.69 -18.24 61.78
N VAL A 15 -42.05 -19.47 62.18
CA VAL A 15 -41.93 -20.63 61.30
C VAL A 15 -43.17 -20.63 60.40
N PHE A 16 -43.12 -19.87 59.31
CA PHE A 16 -44.04 -20.13 58.21
C PHE A 16 -43.78 -21.58 57.76
N PRO A 17 -44.80 -22.46 57.69
CA PRO A 17 -44.63 -23.69 56.97
C PRO A 17 -44.22 -23.30 55.55
N SER A 18 -43.04 -23.73 55.13
CA SER A 18 -42.76 -23.87 53.71
C SER A 18 -43.76 -24.90 53.23
N TRP A 19 -44.83 -24.44 52.59
CA TRP A 19 -45.69 -25.33 51.81
C TRP A 19 -44.79 -25.86 50.71
N ALA A 20 -44.26 -27.07 50.91
CA ALA A 20 -43.70 -27.84 49.82
C ALA A 20 -44.77 -27.89 48.74
N SER A 21 -44.43 -27.46 47.53
CA SER A 21 -45.30 -27.64 46.37
C SER A 21 -45.67 -29.11 46.30
N GLU A 22 -46.94 -29.45 46.55
CA GLU A 22 -47.42 -30.81 46.38
C GLU A 22 -47.13 -31.22 44.93
N SER A 23 -46.41 -32.32 44.76
CA SER A 23 -46.18 -32.90 43.45
C SER A 23 -47.52 -33.30 42.86
N PHE A 24 -47.83 -32.84 41.65
CA PHE A 24 -49.08 -33.16 40.98
C PHE A 24 -48.81 -33.71 39.58
N ILE A 25 -49.76 -34.47 39.05
CA ILE A 25 -49.71 -34.99 37.69
C ILE A 25 -50.25 -33.90 36.76
N VAL A 26 -49.46 -33.50 35.76
CA VAL A 26 -49.84 -32.46 34.81
C VAL A 26 -50.87 -33.01 33.82
N GLU A 27 -52.13 -32.57 33.93
CA GLU A 27 -53.21 -33.00 33.05
C GLU A 27 -53.28 -32.18 31.75
N ASP A 28 -52.85 -30.91 31.80
CA ASP A 28 -52.77 -30.00 30.65
C ASP A 28 -51.70 -28.92 30.91
N ILE A 29 -51.16 -28.31 29.85
CA ILE A 29 -50.20 -27.20 29.94
C ILE A 29 -50.73 -25.99 29.16
N ARG A 30 -50.90 -24.88 29.86
CA ARG A 30 -51.33 -23.60 29.28
C ARG A 30 -50.19 -22.59 29.30
N VAL A 31 -49.99 -21.86 28.22
CA VAL A 31 -48.99 -20.79 28.12
C VAL A 31 -49.69 -19.44 28.08
N GLU A 32 -49.29 -18.52 28.95
CA GLU A 32 -49.84 -17.17 29.04
C GLU A 32 -48.74 -16.11 28.93
N GLY A 33 -49.06 -14.97 28.30
CA GLY A 33 -48.15 -13.82 28.19
C GLY A 33 -47.20 -13.83 26.98
N ILE A 34 -47.29 -14.83 26.10
CA ILE A 34 -46.68 -14.79 24.77
C ILE A 34 -47.38 -13.74 23.87
N GLN A 35 -46.59 -13.04 23.06
CA GLN A 35 -47.07 -12.03 22.10
C GLN A 35 -46.54 -12.28 20.70
N ARG A 36 -45.23 -12.58 20.59
CA ARG A 36 -44.56 -12.86 19.31
C ARG A 36 -44.08 -14.31 19.20
N THR A 37 -43.84 -14.98 20.32
CA THR A 37 -43.40 -16.36 20.37
C THR A 37 -44.60 -17.27 20.21
N GLU A 38 -44.51 -18.28 19.34
CA GLU A 38 -45.57 -19.26 19.21
C GLU A 38 -45.59 -20.21 20.42
N ALA A 39 -46.78 -20.61 20.88
CA ALA A 39 -46.93 -21.52 22.02
C ALA A 39 -46.16 -22.85 21.82
N GLY A 40 -46.13 -23.35 20.58
CA GLY A 40 -45.35 -24.53 20.20
C GLY A 40 -43.85 -24.42 20.51
N THR A 41 -43.29 -23.22 20.43
CA THR A 41 -41.88 -22.97 20.80
C THR A 41 -41.69 -23.17 22.30
N VAL A 42 -42.59 -22.64 23.13
CA VAL A 42 -42.54 -22.81 24.60
C VAL A 42 -42.64 -24.29 24.98
N PHE A 43 -43.57 -25.02 24.36
CA PHE A 43 -43.73 -26.47 24.58
C PHE A 43 -42.48 -27.27 24.20
N SER A 44 -41.76 -26.88 23.15
CA SER A 44 -40.55 -27.61 22.71
C SER A 44 -39.37 -27.52 23.69
N TYR A 45 -39.31 -26.45 24.50
CA TYR A 45 -38.24 -26.21 25.48
C TYR A 45 -38.63 -26.58 26.92
N LEU A 46 -39.89 -26.95 27.15
CA LEU A 46 -40.35 -27.42 28.45
C LEU A 46 -39.89 -28.87 28.66
N PRO A 47 -39.11 -29.18 29.72
CA PRO A 47 -38.67 -30.53 30.04
C PRO A 47 -39.77 -31.39 30.69
N ILE A 48 -41.03 -30.93 30.65
CA ILE A 48 -42.19 -31.63 31.21
C ILE A 48 -43.30 -31.76 30.17
N LYS A 49 -43.94 -32.94 30.14
CA LYS A 49 -45.04 -33.25 29.24
C LYS A 49 -46.33 -33.53 30.01
N VAL A 50 -47.45 -33.40 29.30
CA VAL A 50 -48.77 -33.83 29.81
C VAL A 50 -48.71 -35.32 30.18
N GLY A 51 -49.18 -35.64 31.40
CA GLY A 51 -49.13 -36.97 32.01
C GLY A 51 -47.94 -37.20 32.95
N GLU A 52 -46.98 -36.29 33.01
CA GLU A 52 -45.82 -36.41 33.92
C GLU A 52 -46.07 -35.74 35.28
N VAL A 53 -45.39 -36.24 36.31
CA VAL A 53 -45.39 -35.60 37.64
C VAL A 53 -44.48 -34.38 37.61
N LEU A 54 -45.02 -33.22 38.01
CA LEU A 54 -44.26 -32.01 38.28
C LEU A 54 -43.90 -31.94 39.77
N ASP A 55 -42.62 -32.02 40.08
CA ASP A 55 -42.06 -31.74 41.40
C ASP A 55 -41.27 -30.43 41.40
N ALA A 56 -40.78 -30.01 42.57
CA ALA A 56 -40.04 -28.76 42.71
C ALA A 56 -38.72 -28.73 41.90
N GLU A 57 -38.11 -29.89 41.65
CA GLU A 57 -36.87 -30.00 40.91
C GLU A 57 -37.10 -29.80 39.41
N LYS A 58 -38.10 -30.50 38.84
CA LYS A 58 -38.55 -30.32 37.46
C LYS A 58 -39.13 -28.94 37.21
N ALA A 59 -39.82 -28.34 38.17
CA ALA A 59 -40.28 -26.95 38.07
C ALA A 59 -39.10 -25.98 37.93
N THR A 60 -38.04 -26.19 38.72
CA THR A 60 -36.81 -25.40 38.64
C THR A 60 -36.09 -25.61 37.32
N GLU A 61 -36.01 -26.86 36.84
CA GLU A 61 -35.42 -27.19 35.55
C GLU A 61 -36.20 -26.55 34.38
N ALA A 62 -37.53 -26.61 34.41
CA ALA A 62 -38.40 -25.99 33.42
C ALA A 62 -38.23 -24.47 33.36
N ILE A 63 -38.20 -23.81 34.52
CA ILE A 63 -37.92 -22.37 34.61
C ILE A 63 -36.53 -22.06 34.02
N LYS A 64 -35.48 -22.82 34.41
CA LYS A 64 -34.12 -22.63 33.89
C LYS A 64 -34.04 -22.83 32.38
N ALA A 65 -34.68 -23.87 31.85
CA ALA A 65 -34.71 -24.17 30.42
C ALA A 65 -35.35 -23.02 29.63
N LEU A 66 -36.49 -22.51 30.09
CA LEU A 66 -37.16 -21.38 29.46
C LEU A 66 -36.35 -20.07 29.57
N TYR A 67 -35.70 -19.79 30.70
CA TYR A 67 -34.78 -18.65 30.81
C TYR A 67 -33.55 -18.78 29.89
N ALA A 68 -33.01 -19.99 29.73
CA ALA A 68 -31.84 -20.25 28.89
C ALA A 68 -32.09 -19.98 27.40
N THR A 69 -33.34 -20.03 26.92
CA THR A 69 -33.70 -19.61 25.55
C THR A 69 -33.40 -18.14 25.27
N GLY A 70 -33.38 -17.30 26.32
CA GLY A 70 -33.21 -15.86 26.20
C GLY A 70 -34.44 -15.12 25.67
N PHE A 71 -35.57 -15.81 25.44
CA PHE A 71 -36.80 -15.21 24.90
C PHE A 71 -37.61 -14.48 25.96
N PHE A 72 -37.48 -14.89 27.22
CA PHE A 72 -38.31 -14.42 28.32
C PHE A 72 -37.51 -13.58 29.33
N LYS A 73 -38.15 -12.52 29.82
CA LYS A 73 -37.68 -11.65 30.91
C LYS A 73 -38.04 -12.25 32.26
N ASP A 74 -39.23 -12.83 32.35
CA ASP A 74 -39.76 -13.47 33.56
C ASP A 74 -40.53 -14.74 33.16
N VAL A 75 -40.43 -15.78 33.99
CA VAL A 75 -41.09 -17.09 33.80
C VAL A 75 -41.60 -17.54 35.15
N LYS A 76 -42.91 -17.79 35.25
CA LYS A 76 -43.57 -18.31 36.44
C LYS A 76 -44.39 -19.54 36.09
N LEU A 77 -44.35 -20.53 36.98
CA LEU A 77 -45.16 -21.73 36.88
C LEU A 77 -46.22 -21.67 37.97
N LYS A 78 -47.48 -21.84 37.59
CA LYS A 78 -48.63 -21.95 38.50
C LYS A 78 -49.34 -23.27 38.27
N ASN A 79 -49.90 -23.81 39.34
CA ASN A 79 -50.80 -24.95 39.29
C ASN A 79 -52.22 -24.47 39.58
N GLU A 80 -53.15 -24.72 38.67
CA GLU A 80 -54.59 -24.54 38.88
C GLU A 80 -55.31 -25.84 38.52
N ASN A 81 -55.82 -26.58 39.51
CA ASN A 81 -56.57 -27.83 39.31
C ASN A 81 -55.84 -28.85 38.40
N ASN A 82 -54.56 -29.16 38.68
CA ASN A 82 -53.70 -30.05 37.87
C ASN A 82 -53.33 -29.57 36.46
N ILE A 83 -53.65 -28.31 36.11
CA ILE A 83 -53.20 -27.65 34.88
C ILE A 83 -51.95 -26.82 35.20
N LEU A 84 -50.87 -27.06 34.46
CA LEU A 84 -49.65 -26.26 34.56
C LEU A 84 -49.78 -24.99 33.71
N ILE A 85 -49.87 -23.83 34.37
CA ILE A 85 -49.88 -22.53 33.71
C ILE A 85 -48.46 -21.97 33.69
N VAL A 86 -47.93 -21.78 32.49
CA VAL A 86 -46.62 -21.19 32.21
C VAL A 86 -46.83 -19.72 31.85
N GLU A 87 -46.73 -18.85 32.85
CA GLU A 87 -46.79 -17.40 32.65
C GLU A 87 -45.42 -16.88 32.26
N VAL A 88 -45.32 -16.27 31.08
CA VAL A 88 -44.08 -15.68 30.57
C VAL A 88 -44.23 -14.21 30.26
N ILE A 89 -43.18 -13.44 30.53
CA ILE A 89 -43.04 -12.07 30.03
C ILE A 89 -41.98 -12.10 28.95
N GLU A 90 -42.38 -11.96 27.68
CA GLU A 90 -41.43 -11.90 26.56
C GLU A 90 -40.48 -10.72 26.65
N ARG A 91 -39.22 -10.92 26.24
CA ARG A 91 -38.29 -9.83 26.00
C ARG A 91 -38.66 -9.10 24.71
N PRO A 92 -38.57 -7.76 24.68
CA PRO A 92 -38.92 -7.01 23.49
C PRO A 92 -37.92 -7.27 22.36
N ALA A 93 -38.37 -7.14 21.11
CA ALA A 93 -37.47 -7.16 19.95
C ALA A 93 -36.93 -5.76 19.65
N ILE A 94 -35.68 -5.67 19.19
CA ILE A 94 -35.03 -4.42 18.80
C ILE A 94 -35.65 -3.95 17.48
N ALA A 95 -36.31 -2.79 17.47
CA ALA A 95 -36.92 -2.23 16.27
C ALA A 95 -35.95 -1.38 15.45
N GLN A 96 -35.14 -0.56 16.13
CA GLN A 96 -34.20 0.37 15.52
C GLN A 96 -33.03 0.65 16.46
N ILE A 97 -31.87 0.96 15.88
CA ILE A 97 -30.67 1.37 16.62
C ILE A 97 -30.20 2.70 16.04
N SER A 98 -30.14 3.74 16.88
CA SER A 98 -29.63 5.06 16.49
C SER A 98 -28.32 5.38 17.20
N ILE A 99 -27.36 5.96 16.48
CA ILE A 99 -26.08 6.42 17.03
C ILE A 99 -25.91 7.93 16.77
N ASN A 100 -25.79 8.69 17.86
CA ASN A 100 -25.62 10.12 17.86
C ASN A 100 -24.26 10.50 18.43
N GLY A 101 -23.63 11.54 17.88
CA GLY A 101 -22.37 12.11 18.40
C GLY A 101 -21.07 11.39 18.03
N ALA A 102 -21.13 10.24 17.34
CA ALA A 102 -19.94 9.57 16.79
C ALA A 102 -19.29 10.39 15.65
N LYS A 103 -18.04 10.81 15.85
CA LYS A 103 -17.20 11.55 14.90
C LYS A 103 -15.88 10.84 14.56
N GLU A 104 -15.29 10.11 15.51
CA GLU A 104 -14.02 9.39 15.32
C GLU A 104 -14.19 8.11 14.49
N PHE A 105 -15.36 7.48 14.58
CA PHE A 105 -15.70 6.26 13.84
C PHE A 105 -16.90 6.52 12.93
N GLU A 106 -16.88 5.88 11.75
CA GLU A 106 -18.04 5.85 10.86
C GLU A 106 -19.20 5.10 11.52
N LYS A 107 -20.40 5.67 11.43
CA LYS A 107 -21.60 5.12 12.08
C LYS A 107 -21.92 3.70 11.62
N ASP A 108 -21.76 3.42 10.33
CA ASP A 108 -22.06 2.11 9.75
C ASP A 108 -21.13 1.03 10.30
N LYS A 109 -19.85 1.35 10.54
CA LYS A 109 -18.90 0.43 11.17
C LYS A 109 -19.24 0.14 12.62
N LEU A 110 -19.75 1.13 13.35
CA LEU A 110 -20.24 0.91 14.72
C LEU A 110 -21.48 0.00 14.72
N LEU A 111 -22.41 0.20 13.78
CA LEU A 111 -23.59 -0.67 13.62
C LEU A 111 -23.21 -2.11 13.25
N GLU A 112 -22.23 -2.28 12.36
CA GLU A 112 -21.68 -3.59 11.98
C GLU A 112 -21.06 -4.31 13.19
N GLY A 113 -20.28 -3.60 14.01
CA GLY A 113 -19.72 -4.13 15.25
C GLY A 113 -20.79 -4.52 16.28
N LEU A 114 -21.84 -3.70 16.43
CA LEU A 114 -22.97 -4.01 17.31
C LEU A 114 -23.72 -5.27 16.84
N LYS A 115 -23.89 -5.44 15.53
CA LYS A 115 -24.50 -6.64 14.93
C LYS A 115 -23.70 -7.90 15.27
N GLN A 116 -22.37 -7.85 15.20
CA GLN A 116 -21.50 -8.96 15.60
C GLN A 116 -21.60 -9.26 17.11
N ALA A 117 -21.83 -8.24 17.94
CA ALA A 117 -22.09 -8.39 19.37
C ALA A 117 -23.52 -8.90 19.71
N GLY A 118 -24.34 -9.20 18.69
CA GLY A 118 -25.70 -9.71 18.85
C GLY A 118 -26.76 -8.62 19.03
N ILE A 119 -26.40 -7.34 18.89
CA ILE A 119 -27.33 -6.20 18.93
C ILE A 119 -27.59 -5.74 17.50
N SER A 120 -28.69 -6.18 16.92
CA SER A 120 -29.14 -5.73 15.62
C SER A 120 -30.66 -5.60 15.59
N GLU A 121 -31.18 -4.91 14.58
CA GLU A 121 -32.60 -4.89 14.31
C GLU A 121 -33.17 -6.32 14.20
N SER A 122 -34.40 -6.49 14.67
CA SER A 122 -35.12 -7.78 14.76
C SER A 122 -34.54 -8.83 15.71
N ARG A 123 -33.43 -8.56 16.41
CA ARG A 123 -32.95 -9.44 17.49
C ARG A 123 -33.68 -9.16 18.81
N ILE A 124 -33.62 -10.12 19.72
CA ILE A 124 -34.21 -10.01 21.05
C ILE A 124 -33.34 -9.09 21.91
N PHE A 125 -33.97 -8.12 22.56
CA PHE A 125 -33.27 -7.19 23.43
C PHE A 125 -32.85 -7.87 24.73
N SER A 126 -31.58 -7.69 25.10
CA SER A 126 -31.06 -8.03 26.42
C SER A 126 -30.33 -6.84 27.00
N ARG A 127 -30.70 -6.45 28.23
CA ARG A 127 -30.03 -5.37 28.95
C ARG A 127 -28.55 -5.66 29.21
N SER A 128 -28.21 -6.92 29.52
CA SER A 128 -26.82 -7.32 29.75
C SER A 128 -25.96 -7.23 28.49
N LEU A 129 -26.54 -7.50 27.31
CA LEU A 129 -25.83 -7.32 26.04
C LEU A 129 -25.62 -5.84 25.74
N LEU A 130 -26.64 -5.00 25.99
CA LEU A 130 -26.54 -3.55 25.80
C LEU A 130 -25.43 -2.94 26.67
N GLU A 131 -25.40 -3.27 27.97
CA GLU A 131 -24.37 -2.79 28.90
C GLU A 131 -22.97 -3.29 28.50
N ARG A 132 -22.85 -4.54 28.03
CA ARG A 132 -21.59 -5.07 27.50
C ARG A 132 -21.15 -4.33 26.24
N ALA A 133 -22.08 -4.06 25.32
CA ALA A 133 -21.78 -3.31 24.10
C ALA A 133 -21.38 -1.87 24.39
N GLU A 134 -22.02 -1.21 25.36
CA GLU A 134 -21.61 0.13 25.83
C GLU A 134 -20.18 0.12 26.37
N LEU A 135 -19.83 -0.86 27.20
CA LEU A 135 -18.47 -1.01 27.73
C LEU A 135 -17.44 -1.28 26.63
N GLU A 136 -17.76 -2.13 25.66
CA GLU A 136 -16.86 -2.41 24.54
C GLU A 136 -16.69 -1.21 23.60
N LEU A 137 -17.77 -0.49 23.28
CA LEU A 137 -17.69 0.78 22.54
C LEU A 137 -16.82 1.79 23.30
N LYS A 138 -17.00 1.92 24.61
CA LYS A 138 -16.16 2.79 25.45
C LYS A 138 -14.69 2.38 25.38
N ARG A 139 -14.38 1.07 25.42
CA ARG A 139 -13.01 0.54 25.26
C ARG A 139 -12.42 0.87 23.89
N GLN A 140 -13.20 0.84 22.82
CA GLN A 140 -12.74 1.21 21.48
C GLN A 140 -12.41 2.70 21.37
N TYR A 141 -13.20 3.57 21.98
CA TYR A 141 -12.87 5.00 22.06
C TYR A 141 -11.60 5.24 22.88
N ILE A 142 -11.44 4.55 24.02
CA ILE A 142 -10.24 4.61 24.85
C ILE A 142 -9.00 4.12 24.07
N SER A 143 -9.12 3.07 23.26
CA SER A 143 -8.02 2.57 22.42
C SER A 143 -7.58 3.58 21.34
N ARG A 144 -8.45 4.55 20.99
CA ARG A 144 -8.14 5.70 20.13
C ARG A 144 -7.74 6.97 20.90
N GLY A 145 -7.47 6.88 22.19
CA GLY A 145 -7.03 8.02 23.01
C GLY A 145 -8.16 8.94 23.51
N LYS A 146 -9.42 8.54 23.35
CA LYS A 146 -10.60 9.31 23.80
C LYS A 146 -11.01 8.88 25.22
N TYR A 147 -10.21 9.28 26.22
CA TYR A 147 -10.46 8.92 27.63
C TYR A 147 -11.66 9.64 28.25
N ALA A 148 -11.98 10.83 27.75
CA ALA A 148 -13.11 11.64 28.21
C ALA A 148 -14.46 11.22 27.59
N VAL A 149 -14.50 10.07 26.88
CA VAL A 149 -15.72 9.59 26.24
C VAL A 149 -16.79 9.22 27.26
N LYS A 150 -18.01 9.70 27.03
CA LYS A 150 -19.22 9.33 27.75
C LYS A 150 -20.24 8.79 26.76
N ILE A 151 -20.56 7.51 26.87
CA ILE A 151 -21.60 6.86 26.09
C ILE A 151 -22.80 6.71 27.01
N THR A 152 -23.97 7.17 26.56
CA THR A 152 -25.23 6.99 27.29
C THR A 152 -26.18 6.20 26.41
N THR A 153 -26.62 5.04 26.88
CA THR A 153 -27.58 4.21 26.17
C THR A 153 -28.98 4.43 26.72
N THR A 154 -29.95 4.68 25.83
CA THR A 154 -31.36 4.78 26.20
C THR A 154 -32.18 3.74 25.44
N SER A 155 -32.99 2.98 26.18
CA SER A 155 -33.92 1.99 25.63
C SER A 155 -35.35 2.53 25.74
N THR A 156 -35.98 2.84 24.62
CA THR A 156 -37.34 3.40 24.55
C THR A 156 -38.32 2.29 24.16
N PRO A 157 -39.29 1.93 25.02
CA PRO A 157 -40.34 0.97 24.65
C PRO A 157 -41.16 1.49 23.46
N LEU A 158 -41.52 0.59 22.56
CA LEU A 158 -42.32 0.84 21.36
C LEU A 158 -43.50 -0.12 21.31
N GLU A 159 -44.49 0.19 20.48
CA GLU A 159 -45.65 -0.67 20.27
C GLU A 159 -45.27 -2.09 19.82
N ARG A 160 -46.11 -3.06 20.19
CA ARG A 160 -46.01 -4.49 19.85
C ARG A 160 -44.77 -5.19 20.45
N ASN A 161 -44.49 -4.92 21.73
CA ASN A 161 -43.35 -5.47 22.49
C ASN A 161 -42.00 -5.26 21.77
N ARG A 162 -41.74 -4.01 21.38
CA ARG A 162 -40.50 -3.62 20.72
C ARG A 162 -39.75 -2.57 21.52
N VAL A 163 -38.47 -2.39 21.22
CA VAL A 163 -37.63 -1.36 21.84
C VAL A 163 -36.76 -0.67 20.80
N GLY A 164 -36.68 0.66 20.89
CA GLY A 164 -35.67 1.46 20.18
C GLY A 164 -34.46 1.67 21.08
N ILE A 165 -33.26 1.46 20.55
CA ILE A 165 -32.01 1.68 21.28
C ILE A 165 -31.32 2.91 20.71
N ASN A 166 -31.01 3.88 21.55
CA ASN A 166 -30.24 5.06 21.17
C ASN A 166 -28.92 5.11 21.93
N PHE A 167 -27.81 5.15 21.19
CA PHE A 167 -26.48 5.41 21.72
C PHE A 167 -26.15 6.89 21.52
N ASP A 168 -26.11 7.64 22.62
CA ASP A 168 -25.64 9.02 22.62
C ASP A 168 -24.16 9.06 23.07
N ILE A 169 -23.28 9.38 22.13
CA ILE A 169 -21.83 9.35 22.31
C ILE A 169 -21.30 10.78 22.38
N ASN A 170 -20.85 11.18 23.57
CA ASN A 170 -20.04 12.37 23.74
C ASN A 170 -18.57 11.97 23.82
N GLU A 171 -17.81 12.21 22.75
CA GLU A 171 -16.39 11.81 22.68
C GLU A 171 -15.48 12.56 23.67
N GLY A 172 -15.90 13.73 24.13
CA GLY A 172 -15.05 14.61 24.94
C GLY A 172 -13.83 15.13 24.17
N ARG A 173 -12.87 15.72 24.92
CA ARG A 173 -11.59 16.15 24.35
C ARG A 173 -10.62 14.98 24.30
N THR A 174 -9.78 14.93 23.27
CA THR A 174 -8.71 13.93 23.16
C THR A 174 -7.61 14.23 24.16
N ALA A 175 -7.20 13.22 24.93
CA ALA A 175 -6.07 13.33 25.84
C ALA A 175 -4.76 13.27 25.04
N ARG A 176 -3.83 14.19 25.32
CA ARG A 176 -2.56 14.30 24.59
C ARG A 176 -1.38 13.97 25.49
N ILE A 177 -0.35 13.40 24.90
CA ILE A 177 0.88 13.08 25.61
C ILE A 177 1.63 14.37 25.94
N LYS A 178 1.71 14.70 27.22
CA LYS A 178 2.44 15.89 27.69
C LYS A 178 3.93 15.63 27.78
N ARG A 179 4.31 14.45 28.29
CA ARG A 179 5.70 14.09 28.54
C ARG A 179 5.90 12.57 28.52
N ILE A 180 7.03 12.16 27.93
CA ILE A 180 7.57 10.81 28.00
C ILE A 180 8.93 10.92 28.71
N SER A 181 9.08 10.19 29.81
CA SER A 181 10.30 10.18 30.63
C SER A 181 10.87 8.77 30.68
N PHE A 182 12.19 8.68 30.68
CA PHE A 182 12.91 7.44 30.93
C PHE A 182 13.60 7.55 32.29
N VAL A 183 13.68 6.43 33.01
CA VAL A 183 14.36 6.33 34.29
C VAL A 183 15.23 5.08 34.24
N GLY A 184 16.50 5.21 34.64
CA GLY A 184 17.49 4.12 34.60
C GLY A 184 18.30 4.06 33.31
N ASN A 185 18.07 4.97 32.35
CA ASN A 185 18.94 5.14 31.19
C ASN A 185 20.14 6.04 31.52
N GLU A 186 21.35 5.48 31.48
CA GLU A 186 22.61 6.18 31.71
C GLU A 186 23.45 6.29 30.43
N LYS A 187 23.38 5.30 29.54
CA LYS A 187 24.17 5.25 28.30
C LYS A 187 23.56 6.10 27.19
N PHE A 188 22.24 6.13 27.08
CA PHE A 188 21.55 6.91 26.06
C PHE A 188 20.71 8.04 26.65
N PRO A 189 20.84 9.28 26.14
CA PRO A 189 20.06 10.39 26.64
C PRO A 189 18.58 10.25 26.25
N ASP A 190 17.67 10.70 27.12
CA ASP A 190 16.23 10.66 26.86
C ASP A 190 15.81 11.21 25.49
N LYS A 191 16.53 12.23 24.98
CA LYS A 191 16.22 12.85 23.69
C LYS A 191 16.38 11.85 22.55
N GLU A 192 17.39 11.01 22.61
CA GLU A 192 17.65 9.97 21.62
C GLU A 192 16.59 8.86 21.71
N LEU A 193 16.32 8.36 22.92
CA LEU A 193 15.29 7.35 23.14
C LEU A 193 13.88 7.84 22.75
N ARG A 194 13.56 9.13 22.98
CA ARG A 194 12.30 9.71 22.50
C ARG A 194 12.21 9.81 20.98
N SER A 195 13.35 9.91 20.28
CA SER A 195 13.34 10.13 18.82
C SER A 195 12.96 8.87 18.04
N ILE A 196 13.24 7.69 18.60
CA ILE A 196 12.92 6.40 18.00
C ILE A 196 11.45 5.97 18.24
N LEU A 197 10.75 6.61 19.18
CA LEU A 197 9.35 6.31 19.47
C LEU A 197 8.40 6.97 18.46
N VAL A 198 7.31 6.27 18.17
CA VAL A 198 6.16 6.79 17.42
C VAL A 198 5.37 7.76 18.27
N LEU A 199 5.13 7.44 19.55
CA LEU A 199 4.45 8.35 20.48
C LEU A 199 5.34 9.54 20.83
N ARG A 200 4.79 10.75 20.68
CA ARG A 200 5.53 12.00 20.88
C ARG A 200 4.67 13.05 21.57
N ARG A 201 5.32 14.13 22.05
CA ARG A 201 4.61 15.34 22.48
C ARG A 201 4.02 16.06 21.27
N PRO A 202 2.95 16.86 21.44
CA PRO A 202 2.39 17.67 20.36
C PRO A 202 3.46 18.50 19.63
N ASP A 203 3.50 18.34 18.32
CA ASP A 203 4.30 19.10 17.38
C ASP A 203 3.38 19.83 16.37
N LEU A 204 3.96 20.56 15.41
CA LEU A 204 3.19 21.32 14.41
C LEU A 204 2.35 20.43 13.48
N LEU A 205 2.66 19.13 13.37
CA LEU A 205 2.05 18.15 12.46
C LEU A 205 1.21 17.09 13.17
N SER A 206 1.16 17.09 14.50
CA SER A 206 0.35 16.16 15.31
C SER A 206 -1.14 16.17 14.94
N TRP A 207 -1.65 17.24 14.33
CA TRP A 207 -3.02 17.29 13.80
C TRP A 207 -3.26 16.26 12.68
N PHE A 208 -2.23 15.92 11.90
CA PHE A 208 -2.28 14.95 10.80
C PHE A 208 -1.81 13.56 11.25
N THR A 209 -0.63 13.49 11.90
CA THR A 209 -0.01 12.19 12.27
C THR A 209 -0.68 11.52 13.47
N LYS A 210 -1.39 12.29 14.31
CA LYS A 210 -1.99 11.82 15.57
C LYS A 210 -1.00 11.07 16.48
N ASN A 211 0.29 11.42 16.41
CA ASN A 211 1.38 10.81 17.19
C ASN A 211 1.36 11.23 18.68
N ASP A 212 0.63 12.29 19.00
CA ASP A 212 0.42 12.82 20.35
C ASP A 212 -0.74 12.16 21.10
N GLN A 213 -1.47 11.26 20.44
CA GLN A 213 -2.60 10.53 21.02
C GLN A 213 -2.15 9.17 21.53
N TYR A 214 -2.24 8.97 22.85
CA TYR A 214 -1.89 7.71 23.48
C TYR A 214 -2.85 6.58 23.09
N SER A 215 -2.30 5.45 22.68
CA SER A 215 -2.98 4.15 22.68
C SER A 215 -2.07 3.08 23.24
N LYS A 216 -2.66 2.07 23.89
CA LYS A 216 -1.90 0.95 24.45
C LYS A 216 -1.10 0.21 23.37
N GLN A 217 -1.68 0.03 22.19
CA GLN A 217 -1.04 -0.65 21.07
C GLN A 217 0.21 0.10 20.58
N LYS A 218 0.12 1.43 20.41
CA LYS A 218 1.28 2.25 20.02
C LYS A 218 2.39 2.19 21.06
N LEU A 219 2.03 2.29 22.35
CA LEU A 219 3.01 2.18 23.43
C LEU A 219 3.67 0.79 23.45
N SER A 220 2.91 -0.29 23.28
CA SER A 220 3.49 -1.64 23.23
C SER A 220 4.47 -1.81 22.07
N ALA A 221 4.16 -1.25 20.89
CA ALA A 221 5.09 -1.22 19.77
C ALA A 221 6.35 -0.39 20.09
N ASP A 222 6.17 0.79 20.68
CA ASP A 222 7.25 1.67 21.11
C ASP A 222 8.18 1.02 22.14
N LEU A 223 7.65 0.24 23.08
CA LEU A 223 8.43 -0.52 24.06
C LEU A 223 9.25 -1.65 23.39
N GLU A 224 8.72 -2.29 22.34
CA GLU A 224 9.47 -3.28 21.55
C GLU A 224 10.57 -2.60 20.72
N THR A 225 10.28 -1.45 20.11
CA THR A 225 11.27 -0.63 19.40
C THR A 225 12.40 -0.22 20.33
N LEU A 226 12.07 0.23 21.55
CA LEU A 226 13.05 0.56 22.58
C LEU A 226 13.90 -0.67 22.94
N ARG A 227 13.27 -1.81 23.19
CA ARG A 227 13.99 -3.05 23.52
C ARG A 227 14.95 -3.48 22.41
N SER A 228 14.47 -3.43 21.17
CA SER A 228 15.28 -3.75 19.99
C SER A 228 16.46 -2.79 19.87
N TYR A 229 16.23 -1.48 20.02
CA TYR A 229 17.28 -0.46 19.96
C TYR A 229 18.49 -0.73 20.89
N TYR A 230 18.24 -1.20 22.12
CA TYR A 230 19.29 -1.57 23.07
C TYR A 230 19.95 -2.91 22.70
N LEU A 231 19.15 -3.93 22.37
CA LEU A 231 19.67 -5.25 22.01
C LEU A 231 20.50 -5.23 20.72
N ASP A 232 20.17 -4.34 19.78
CA ASP A 232 20.92 -4.11 18.54
C ASP A 232 22.23 -3.35 18.77
N ARG A 233 22.48 -2.89 19.99
CA ARG A 233 23.73 -2.24 20.42
C ARG A 233 24.50 -3.06 21.46
N GLY A 234 24.12 -4.32 21.66
CA GLY A 234 24.86 -5.27 22.50
C GLY A 234 24.40 -5.36 23.95
N TYR A 235 23.33 -4.69 24.34
CA TYR A 235 22.83 -4.70 25.73
C TYR A 235 21.91 -5.90 25.98
N LEU A 236 22.47 -7.11 26.08
CA LEU A 236 21.73 -8.37 26.21
C LEU A 236 20.81 -8.44 27.44
N GLU A 237 21.20 -7.78 28.53
CA GLU A 237 20.46 -7.75 29.78
C GLU A 237 19.45 -6.60 29.85
N PHE A 238 19.27 -5.86 28.75
CA PHE A 238 18.32 -4.76 28.70
C PHE A 238 16.91 -5.25 29.07
N ASN A 239 16.33 -4.63 30.09
CA ASN A 239 14.98 -4.96 30.54
C ASN A 239 14.17 -3.70 30.82
N ILE A 240 12.87 -3.77 30.52
CA ILE A 240 11.91 -2.73 30.87
C ILE A 240 11.20 -3.19 32.15
N GLU A 241 11.60 -2.63 33.29
CA GLU A 241 11.11 -3.08 34.60
C GLU A 241 9.62 -2.75 34.79
N SER A 242 9.21 -1.56 34.37
CA SER A 242 7.82 -1.14 34.44
C SER A 242 7.52 0.03 33.50
N THR A 243 6.26 0.14 33.11
CA THR A 243 5.76 1.29 32.35
C THR A 243 4.55 1.87 33.07
N GLN A 244 4.69 3.11 33.53
CA GLN A 244 3.65 3.82 34.25
C GLN A 244 3.02 4.85 33.34
N VAL A 245 1.71 4.74 33.14
CA VAL A 245 0.92 5.71 32.39
C VAL A 245 -0.02 6.39 33.35
N SER A 246 0.15 7.69 33.55
CA SER A 246 -0.74 8.51 34.36
C SER A 246 -1.47 9.53 33.50
N ILE A 247 -2.71 9.81 33.87
CA ILE A 247 -3.58 10.79 33.22
C ILE A 247 -3.99 11.85 34.25
N THR A 248 -4.04 13.11 33.85
CA THR A 248 -4.51 14.17 34.72
C THR A 248 -6.00 14.00 35.07
N PRO A 249 -6.46 14.48 36.25
CA PRO A 249 -7.87 14.37 36.64
C PRO A 249 -8.87 15.00 35.65
N ASP A 250 -8.43 15.99 34.87
CA ASP A 250 -9.24 16.61 33.82
C ASP A 250 -9.25 15.83 32.49
N LEU A 251 -8.59 14.68 32.45
CA LEU A 251 -8.48 13.75 31.32
C LEU A 251 -7.86 14.39 30.06
N ARG A 252 -6.97 15.38 30.23
CA ARG A 252 -6.36 16.12 29.11
C ARG A 252 -4.93 15.72 28.81
N ASP A 253 -4.12 15.52 29.84
CA ASP A 253 -2.69 15.31 29.70
C ASP A 253 -2.31 13.89 30.15
N ILE A 254 -1.48 13.23 29.34
CA ILE A 254 -0.95 11.90 29.62
C ILE A 254 0.56 12.00 29.85
N TYR A 255 1.03 11.34 30.90
CA TYR A 255 2.43 11.20 31.25
C TYR A 255 2.82 9.72 31.18
N ILE A 256 3.88 9.42 30.45
CA ILE A 256 4.42 8.07 30.31
C ILE A 256 5.80 8.06 30.95
N THR A 257 6.01 7.15 31.89
CA THR A 257 7.31 6.92 32.53
C THR A 257 7.71 5.47 32.28
N ILE A 258 8.85 5.30 31.63
CA ILE A 258 9.40 3.99 31.26
C ILE A 258 10.65 3.77 32.13
N ASN A 259 10.56 2.80 33.03
CA ASN A 259 11.68 2.42 33.90
C ASN A 259 12.44 1.28 33.22
N VAL A 260 13.73 1.48 32.99
CA VAL A 260 14.60 0.56 32.24
C VAL A 260 15.85 0.23 33.05
N THR A 261 16.39 -0.95 32.80
CA THR A 261 17.71 -1.38 33.28
C THR A 261 18.54 -1.73 32.06
N GLU A 262 19.59 -0.95 31.80
CA GLU A 262 20.35 -1.04 30.54
C GLU A 262 21.22 -2.29 30.44
N GLY A 263 21.84 -2.70 31.56
CA GLY A 263 22.80 -3.81 31.58
C GLY A 263 24.15 -3.46 30.94
N ALA A 264 25.05 -4.45 30.87
CA ALA A 264 26.34 -4.29 30.21
C ALA A 264 26.24 -4.53 28.69
N GLN A 265 27.20 -3.99 27.95
CA GLN A 265 27.37 -4.31 26.53
C GLN A 265 28.19 -5.60 26.37
N TYR A 266 27.68 -6.53 25.58
CA TYR A 266 28.27 -7.83 25.31
C TYR A 266 28.83 -7.93 23.88
N SER A 267 29.93 -8.66 23.75
CA SER A 267 30.51 -9.05 22.46
C SER A 267 30.26 -10.54 22.19
N VAL A 268 30.25 -10.93 20.92
CA VAL A 268 30.08 -12.33 20.52
C VAL A 268 31.41 -13.05 20.69
N SER A 269 31.48 -14.07 21.53
CA SER A 269 32.71 -14.86 21.73
C SER A 269 32.83 -16.01 20.74
N ASP A 270 31.74 -16.76 20.57
CA ASP A 270 31.72 -17.96 19.75
C ASP A 270 30.35 -18.20 19.12
N ILE A 271 30.34 -18.89 17.98
CA ILE A 271 29.14 -19.24 17.23
C ILE A 271 29.21 -20.72 16.87
N LYS A 272 28.28 -21.50 17.41
CA LYS A 272 28.21 -22.94 17.20
C LYS A 272 26.92 -23.31 16.49
N VAL A 273 26.98 -24.32 15.63
CA VAL A 273 25.80 -24.95 15.03
C VAL A 273 25.65 -26.33 15.64
N ALA A 274 24.44 -26.67 16.08
CA ALA A 274 24.10 -27.94 16.69
C ALA A 274 22.76 -28.46 16.18
N GLY A 275 22.50 -29.76 16.32
CA GLY A 275 21.26 -30.41 15.87
C GLY A 275 21.45 -31.23 14.59
N GLU A 276 20.38 -31.38 13.82
CA GLU A 276 20.40 -32.16 12.57
C GLU A 276 20.63 -31.23 11.38
N THR A 277 21.87 -31.18 10.89
CA THR A 277 22.25 -30.34 9.75
C THR A 277 22.11 -31.10 8.44
N ILE A 278 21.01 -30.86 7.72
CA ILE A 278 20.78 -31.43 6.37
C ILE A 278 21.58 -30.69 5.29
N ILE A 279 21.91 -29.42 5.56
CA ILE A 279 22.72 -28.55 4.70
C ILE A 279 24.16 -28.53 5.25
N PRO A 280 25.20 -28.45 4.39
CA PRO A 280 26.57 -28.32 4.86
C PRO A 280 26.77 -27.18 5.85
N GLU A 281 27.50 -27.43 6.93
CA GLU A 281 27.70 -26.44 7.99
C GLU A 281 28.34 -25.13 7.48
N GLU A 282 29.25 -25.23 6.49
CA GLU A 282 29.86 -24.06 5.84
C GLU A 282 28.82 -23.14 5.17
N GLU A 283 27.74 -23.68 4.63
CA GLU A 283 26.67 -22.89 4.03
C GLU A 283 25.83 -22.21 5.11
N ILE A 284 25.55 -22.90 6.21
CA ILE A 284 24.86 -22.35 7.38
C ILE A 284 25.68 -21.19 7.98
N HIS A 285 26.99 -21.36 8.17
CA HIS A 285 27.89 -20.31 8.66
C HIS A 285 27.89 -19.05 7.77
N LYS A 286 27.71 -19.19 6.45
CA LYS A 286 27.58 -18.02 5.55
C LYS A 286 26.27 -17.26 5.72
N LEU A 287 25.23 -17.91 6.21
CA LEU A 287 23.93 -17.30 6.51
C LEU A 287 23.91 -16.62 7.89
N ILE A 288 24.87 -16.95 8.76
CA ILE A 288 25.02 -16.30 10.07
C ILE A 288 25.72 -14.95 9.89
N LEU A 289 25.00 -13.87 10.19
CA LEU A 289 25.49 -12.49 10.07
C LEU A 289 26.29 -12.02 11.28
N LEU A 290 26.15 -12.71 12.42
CA LEU A 290 26.96 -12.50 13.62
C LEU A 290 28.40 -12.96 13.36
N LYS A 291 29.37 -12.24 13.93
CA LYS A 291 30.79 -12.56 13.82
C LYS A 291 31.45 -12.57 15.18
N ASN A 292 32.38 -13.48 15.39
CA ASN A 292 33.17 -13.54 16.62
C ASN A 292 33.98 -12.24 16.77
N GLY A 293 33.92 -11.64 17.96
CA GLY A 293 34.56 -10.37 18.33
C GLY A 293 33.70 -9.13 18.11
N ASP A 294 32.64 -9.19 17.29
CA ASP A 294 31.75 -8.05 17.10
C ASP A 294 30.85 -7.82 18.33
N VAL A 295 30.40 -6.58 18.52
CA VAL A 295 29.32 -6.28 19.49
C VAL A 295 28.06 -7.03 19.07
N PHE A 296 27.34 -7.61 20.02
CA PHE A 296 26.10 -8.32 19.74
C PHE A 296 25.05 -7.39 19.11
N VAL A 297 24.36 -7.87 18.07
CA VAL A 297 23.24 -7.18 17.42
C VAL A 297 22.10 -8.17 17.23
N ARG A 298 20.96 -7.93 17.89
CA ARG A 298 19.80 -8.84 17.83
C ARG A 298 19.18 -8.93 16.44
N GLU A 299 19.16 -7.84 15.68
CA GLU A 299 18.71 -7.84 14.28
C GLU A 299 19.47 -8.89 13.46
N LYS A 300 20.81 -8.90 13.53
CA LYS A 300 21.65 -9.90 12.87
C LYS A 300 21.33 -11.32 13.32
N LEU A 301 21.08 -11.55 14.61
CA LEU A 301 20.70 -12.87 15.13
C LEU A 301 19.37 -13.35 14.52
N THR A 302 18.37 -12.47 14.54
CA THR A 302 17.01 -12.77 14.06
C THR A 302 17.02 -12.99 12.55
N GLU A 303 17.78 -12.18 11.81
CA GLU A 303 17.97 -12.32 10.37
C GLU A 303 18.73 -13.60 10.03
N SER A 304 19.75 -13.98 10.82
CA SER A 304 20.45 -15.27 10.64
C SER A 304 19.50 -16.45 10.81
N ILE A 305 18.68 -16.45 11.88
CA ILE A 305 17.66 -17.49 12.09
C ILE A 305 16.73 -17.56 10.89
N LYS A 306 16.22 -16.42 10.43
CA LYS A 306 15.34 -16.34 9.27
C LYS A 306 15.99 -16.86 7.99
N LEU A 307 17.23 -16.45 7.69
CA LEU A 307 17.96 -16.89 6.49
C LEU A 307 18.15 -18.41 6.48
N ILE A 308 18.48 -19.00 7.64
CA ILE A 308 18.58 -20.46 7.80
C ILE A 308 17.21 -21.12 7.62
N THR A 309 16.15 -20.60 8.26
CA THR A 309 14.77 -21.09 8.10
C THR A 309 14.31 -21.04 6.65
N ASP A 310 14.53 -19.92 5.96
CA ASP A 310 14.13 -19.71 4.57
C ASP A 310 14.88 -20.68 3.65
N ARG A 311 16.20 -20.86 3.87
CA ARG A 311 17.03 -21.78 3.10
C ARG A 311 16.63 -23.24 3.27
N LEU A 312 16.32 -23.68 4.49
CA LEU A 312 15.75 -25.02 4.75
C LEU A 312 14.34 -25.14 4.17
N GLY A 313 13.54 -24.09 4.29
CA GLY A 313 12.21 -24.00 3.70
C GLY A 313 12.21 -24.13 2.18
N ASP A 314 13.26 -23.66 1.50
CA ASP A 314 13.50 -23.84 0.06
C ASP A 314 13.81 -25.28 -0.36
N ASP A 315 14.41 -26.05 0.54
CA ASP A 315 14.61 -27.49 0.34
C ASP A 315 13.38 -28.32 0.70
N GLY A 316 12.29 -27.71 1.17
CA GLY A 316 11.04 -28.38 1.51
C GLY A 316 10.80 -28.57 3.01
N TYR A 317 11.63 -28.01 3.89
CA TYR A 317 11.47 -28.13 5.35
C TYR A 317 10.66 -26.95 5.91
N ALA A 318 9.37 -26.89 5.59
CA ALA A 318 8.51 -25.74 5.93
C ALA A 318 8.32 -25.50 7.44
N PHE A 319 8.48 -26.55 8.25
CA PHE A 319 8.33 -26.50 9.70
C PHE A 319 9.66 -26.56 10.44
N ALA A 320 10.77 -26.18 9.77
CA ALA A 320 12.08 -26.12 10.39
C ALA A 320 12.07 -25.15 11.57
N ASN A 321 12.56 -25.62 12.72
CA ASN A 321 12.63 -24.87 13.95
C ASN A 321 14.10 -24.58 14.27
N ILE A 322 14.48 -23.30 14.24
CA ILE A 322 15.83 -22.84 14.54
C ILE A 322 15.78 -21.98 15.79
N ASN A 323 16.50 -22.41 16.82
CA ASN A 323 16.59 -21.69 18.09
C ASN A 323 18.05 -21.34 18.37
N ALA A 324 18.33 -20.06 18.63
CA ALA A 324 19.64 -19.63 19.07
C ALA A 324 19.65 -19.48 20.59
N SER A 325 20.40 -20.32 21.28
CA SER A 325 20.56 -20.24 22.73
C SER A 325 21.83 -19.45 23.08
N PRO A 326 21.73 -18.35 23.86
CA PRO A 326 22.88 -17.62 24.34
C PRO A 326 23.49 -18.29 25.58
N GLU A 327 24.80 -18.49 25.57
CA GLU A 327 25.63 -18.80 26.73
C GLU A 327 26.37 -17.52 27.13
N ILE A 328 25.87 -16.85 28.17
CA ILE A 328 26.37 -15.54 28.60
C ILE A 328 27.48 -15.71 29.64
N ASP A 329 28.64 -15.14 29.35
CA ASP A 329 29.74 -14.94 30.30
C ASP A 329 29.66 -13.51 30.85
N TYR A 330 29.13 -13.41 32.07
CA TYR A 330 28.97 -12.14 32.79
C TYR A 330 30.30 -11.52 33.22
N GLU A 331 31.37 -12.30 33.41
CA GLU A 331 32.67 -11.78 33.84
C GLU A 331 33.40 -11.11 32.68
N ASN A 332 33.48 -11.81 31.54
CA ASN A 332 34.16 -11.32 30.35
C ASN A 332 33.28 -10.45 29.44
N ARG A 333 31.99 -10.31 29.76
CA ARG A 333 30.98 -9.58 28.96
C ARG A 333 30.93 -10.09 27.53
N GLN A 334 30.86 -11.41 27.44
CA GLN A 334 30.84 -12.13 26.18
C GLN A 334 29.64 -13.07 26.13
N ALA A 335 29.13 -13.32 24.93
CA ALA A 335 28.06 -14.28 24.73
C ALA A 335 28.41 -15.21 23.56
N ALA A 336 28.39 -16.51 23.83
CA ALA A 336 28.45 -17.53 22.79
C ALA A 336 27.02 -17.89 22.36
N PHE A 337 26.81 -18.12 21.07
CA PHE A 337 25.49 -18.48 20.54
C PHE A 337 25.54 -19.87 19.90
N THR A 338 24.73 -20.79 20.41
CA THR A 338 24.53 -22.11 19.81
C THR A 338 23.20 -22.12 19.05
N PHE A 339 23.27 -22.25 17.73
CA PHE A 339 22.12 -22.40 16.84
C PHE A 339 21.71 -23.87 16.77
N PHE A 340 20.61 -24.21 17.44
CA PHE A 340 20.00 -25.52 17.39
C PHE A 340 19.04 -25.60 16.21
N ILE A 341 19.34 -26.48 15.25
CA ILE A 341 18.58 -26.66 14.02
C ILE A 341 17.83 -27.99 14.09
N ASP A 342 16.51 -27.92 14.01
CA ASP A 342 15.61 -29.05 13.77
C ASP A 342 14.87 -28.82 12.44
N PRO A 343 15.28 -29.49 11.34
CA PRO A 343 14.63 -29.33 10.05
C PRO A 343 13.21 -29.91 10.00
N GLY A 344 12.87 -30.85 10.89
CA GLY A 344 11.64 -31.62 10.79
C GLY A 344 11.55 -32.44 9.49
N LYS A 345 10.32 -32.73 9.05
CA LYS A 345 10.08 -33.51 7.83
C LYS A 345 9.99 -32.61 6.60
N ARG A 346 10.46 -33.13 5.46
CA ARG A 346 10.22 -32.51 4.17
C ARG A 346 8.73 -32.57 3.82
N VAL A 347 8.17 -31.45 3.37
CA VAL A 347 6.75 -31.33 3.03
C VAL A 347 6.54 -30.97 1.57
N TYR A 348 5.44 -31.47 1.02
CA TYR A 348 4.98 -31.20 -0.33
C TYR A 348 3.75 -30.29 -0.31
N VAL A 349 3.69 -29.38 -1.28
CA VAL A 349 2.49 -28.57 -1.51
C VAL A 349 1.49 -29.45 -2.23
N ARG A 350 0.39 -29.81 -1.56
CA ARG A 350 -0.65 -30.66 -2.16
C ARG A 350 -1.45 -29.90 -3.21
N ARG A 351 -1.90 -28.69 -2.88
CA ARG A 351 -2.68 -27.81 -3.76
C ARG A 351 -2.61 -26.35 -3.29
N ILE A 352 -3.01 -25.45 -4.18
CA ILE A 352 -3.16 -24.01 -3.96
C ILE A 352 -4.65 -23.68 -4.08
N ASP A 353 -5.25 -23.37 -2.94
CA ASP A 353 -6.64 -22.96 -2.81
C ASP A 353 -6.72 -21.41 -2.82
N ILE A 354 -7.43 -20.83 -3.78
CA ILE A 354 -7.58 -19.38 -3.94
C ILE A 354 -9.01 -18.98 -3.53
N GLU A 355 -9.14 -18.01 -2.63
CA GLU A 355 -10.40 -17.53 -2.05
C GLU A 355 -10.50 -16.00 -2.14
N GLY A 356 -11.72 -15.48 -2.35
CA GLY A 356 -12.01 -14.04 -2.38
C GLY A 356 -11.88 -13.37 -3.75
N ASN A 357 -11.64 -14.14 -4.81
CA ASN A 357 -11.55 -13.68 -6.20
C ASN A 357 -12.90 -13.77 -6.94
N ASP A 358 -13.91 -13.05 -6.45
CA ASP A 358 -15.28 -13.15 -6.99
C ASP A 358 -15.42 -12.61 -8.42
N ARG A 359 -14.60 -11.62 -8.80
CA ARG A 359 -14.60 -11.02 -10.15
C ARG A 359 -13.44 -11.50 -10.99
N THR A 360 -12.28 -11.70 -10.38
CA THR A 360 -11.02 -12.08 -11.02
C THR A 360 -10.96 -13.58 -11.18
N ARG A 361 -10.69 -14.05 -12.39
CA ARG A 361 -10.57 -15.49 -12.65
C ARG A 361 -9.40 -16.08 -11.86
N ASP A 362 -9.59 -17.30 -11.36
CA ASP A 362 -8.57 -18.05 -10.62
C ASP A 362 -7.24 -18.14 -11.41
N GLU A 363 -7.32 -18.37 -12.73
CA GLU A 363 -6.16 -18.46 -13.63
C GLU A 363 -5.24 -17.23 -13.56
N VAL A 364 -5.78 -16.05 -13.29
CA VAL A 364 -5.03 -14.78 -13.23
C VAL A 364 -4.13 -14.74 -12.01
N ILE A 365 -4.59 -15.29 -10.89
CA ILE A 365 -3.81 -15.39 -9.65
C ILE A 365 -2.88 -16.59 -9.75
N ARG A 366 -3.38 -17.74 -10.21
CA ARG A 366 -2.63 -19.00 -10.29
C ARG A 366 -1.39 -18.91 -11.17
N ARG A 367 -1.45 -18.21 -12.31
CA ARG A 367 -0.29 -18.03 -13.20
C ARG A 367 0.84 -17.18 -12.59
N GLU A 368 0.57 -16.44 -11.51
CA GLU A 368 1.61 -15.69 -10.80
C GLU A 368 2.37 -16.56 -9.78
N PHE A 369 1.88 -17.77 -9.49
CA PHE A 369 2.55 -18.67 -8.55
C PHE A 369 3.79 -19.32 -9.17
N ARG A 370 4.92 -19.15 -8.49
CA ARG A 370 6.19 -19.85 -8.77
C ARG A 370 6.26 -21.18 -8.04
N GLN A 371 5.62 -21.28 -6.87
CA GLN A 371 5.44 -22.56 -6.19
C GLN A 371 4.42 -23.40 -6.96
N MET A 372 4.82 -24.61 -7.34
CA MET A 372 3.95 -25.55 -8.05
C MET A 372 3.21 -26.47 -7.07
N GLU A 373 1.99 -26.85 -7.42
CA GLU A 373 1.26 -27.94 -6.77
C GLU A 373 1.97 -29.28 -7.05
N GLY A 374 1.99 -30.17 -6.07
CA GLY A 374 2.70 -31.46 -6.13
C GLY A 374 4.22 -31.36 -5.96
N ALA A 375 4.81 -30.17 -5.93
CA ALA A 375 6.24 -29.97 -5.67
C ALA A 375 6.53 -29.91 -4.17
N TRP A 376 7.81 -30.04 -3.80
CA TRP A 376 8.24 -29.70 -2.43
C TRP A 376 8.00 -28.22 -2.14
N HIS A 377 7.76 -27.90 -0.88
CA HIS A 377 7.60 -26.51 -0.43
C HIS A 377 8.88 -25.70 -0.68
N SER A 378 8.72 -24.45 -1.10
CA SER A 378 9.81 -23.47 -1.14
C SER A 378 9.34 -22.12 -0.63
N THR A 379 9.97 -21.64 0.45
CA THR A 379 9.64 -20.36 1.06
C THR A 379 9.90 -19.20 0.09
N SER A 380 11.01 -19.22 -0.64
CA SER A 380 11.36 -18.19 -1.62
C SER A 380 10.36 -18.14 -2.78
N GLN A 381 9.92 -19.29 -3.31
CA GLN A 381 8.93 -19.34 -4.38
C GLN A 381 7.55 -18.85 -3.91
N ILE A 382 7.12 -19.21 -2.70
CA ILE A 382 5.85 -18.75 -2.12
C ILE A 382 5.88 -17.24 -1.89
N ASN A 383 6.95 -16.72 -1.30
CA ASN A 383 7.12 -15.28 -1.09
C ASN A 383 7.16 -14.50 -2.41
N LEU A 384 7.88 -15.02 -3.42
CA LEU A 384 7.89 -14.44 -4.75
C LEU A 384 6.49 -14.46 -5.38
N SER A 385 5.75 -15.56 -5.23
CA SER A 385 4.36 -15.68 -5.70
C SER A 385 3.48 -14.61 -5.07
N LYS A 386 3.56 -14.43 -3.76
CA LYS A 386 2.83 -13.37 -3.03
C LYS A 386 3.15 -11.98 -3.58
N VAL A 387 4.44 -11.67 -3.77
CA VAL A 387 4.87 -10.38 -4.32
C VAL A 387 4.34 -10.18 -5.75
N ARG A 388 4.31 -11.22 -6.58
CA ARG A 388 3.78 -11.15 -7.94
C ARG A 388 2.27 -10.90 -7.97
N VAL A 389 1.51 -11.62 -7.13
CA VAL A 389 0.05 -11.40 -7.00
C VAL A 389 -0.25 -10.00 -6.47
N ASP A 390 0.51 -9.50 -5.49
CA ASP A 390 0.38 -8.15 -4.97
C ASP A 390 0.68 -7.09 -6.05
N ARG A 391 1.71 -7.33 -6.87
CA ARG A 391 2.12 -6.46 -7.98
C ARG A 391 1.06 -6.33 -9.08
N LEU A 392 0.12 -7.28 -9.21
CA LEU A 392 -1.03 -7.13 -10.11
C LEU A 392 -1.85 -5.87 -9.78
N GLY A 393 -1.89 -5.49 -8.50
CA GLY A 393 -2.67 -4.35 -8.05
C GLY A 393 -4.18 -4.54 -8.20
N PHE A 394 -4.67 -5.78 -8.20
CA PHE A 394 -6.10 -6.11 -8.25
C PHE A 394 -6.74 -6.29 -6.87
N PHE A 395 -5.92 -6.29 -5.82
CA PHE A 395 -6.33 -6.62 -4.46
C PHE A 395 -5.88 -5.53 -3.47
N ASN A 396 -6.66 -5.29 -2.41
CA ASN A 396 -6.27 -4.46 -1.27
C ASN A 396 -5.31 -5.22 -0.34
N SER A 397 -5.51 -6.53 -0.23
CA SER A 397 -4.69 -7.41 0.60
C SER A 397 -4.54 -8.79 -0.06
N VAL A 398 -3.35 -9.36 0.07
CA VAL A 398 -3.01 -10.72 -0.37
C VAL A 398 -2.42 -11.45 0.83
N ASN A 399 -3.16 -12.40 1.39
CA ASN A 399 -2.70 -13.24 2.48
C ASN A 399 -2.45 -14.66 1.98
N VAL A 400 -1.28 -15.20 2.31
CA VAL A 400 -0.88 -16.55 1.94
C VAL A 400 -0.58 -17.32 3.22
N GLU A 401 -1.39 -18.33 3.48
CA GLU A 401 -1.26 -19.21 4.64
C GLU A 401 -0.87 -20.62 4.16
N THR A 402 -0.01 -21.30 4.91
CA THR A 402 0.45 -22.66 4.59
C THR A 402 0.03 -23.66 5.68
N PRO A 403 -1.29 -23.87 5.90
CA PRO A 403 -1.74 -24.82 6.91
C PRO A 403 -1.29 -26.25 6.59
N ALA A 404 -0.89 -26.98 7.65
CA ALA A 404 -0.66 -28.41 7.55
C ALA A 404 -1.97 -29.14 7.20
N VAL A 405 -1.88 -30.15 6.34
CA VAL A 405 -3.03 -30.99 5.99
C VAL A 405 -3.37 -31.88 7.21
N PRO A 406 -4.62 -31.87 7.70
CA PRO A 406 -5.01 -32.72 8.83
C PRO A 406 -4.66 -34.19 8.60
N ASN A 407 -4.07 -34.84 9.60
CA ASN A 407 -3.65 -36.25 9.57
C ASN A 407 -2.56 -36.59 8.52
N LYS A 408 -1.83 -35.59 8.00
CA LYS A 408 -0.65 -35.77 7.16
C LYS A 408 0.52 -34.94 7.73
N THR A 409 1.71 -35.54 7.81
CA THR A 409 2.89 -34.86 8.38
C THR A 409 3.85 -34.32 7.33
N ASP A 410 3.60 -34.63 6.06
CA ASP A 410 4.45 -34.38 4.89
C ASP A 410 3.73 -33.53 3.83
N GLN A 411 2.58 -32.94 4.16
CA GLN A 411 1.75 -32.19 3.21
C GLN A 411 1.23 -30.88 3.81
N VAL A 412 1.29 -29.85 2.98
CA VAL A 412 0.70 -28.53 3.26
C VAL A 412 -0.22 -28.14 2.11
N ASP A 413 -1.29 -27.43 2.44
CA ASP A 413 -2.05 -26.68 1.45
C ASP A 413 -1.61 -25.22 1.49
N ILE A 414 -1.62 -24.56 0.33
CA ILE A 414 -1.43 -23.10 0.27
C ILE A 414 -2.80 -22.47 0.13
N LYS A 415 -3.20 -21.67 1.12
CA LYS A 415 -4.45 -20.90 1.09
C LYS A 415 -4.14 -19.46 0.77
N VAL A 416 -4.62 -19.00 -0.37
CA VAL A 416 -4.44 -17.65 -0.88
C VAL A 416 -5.76 -16.93 -0.69
N ARG A 417 -5.83 -16.03 0.29
CA ARG A 417 -7.00 -15.16 0.48
C ARG A 417 -6.69 -13.79 -0.08
N VAL A 418 -7.52 -13.36 -1.03
CA VAL A 418 -7.43 -12.03 -1.63
C VAL A 418 -8.66 -11.20 -1.32
N GLU A 419 -8.47 -9.90 -1.16
CA GLU A 419 -9.56 -8.93 -1.04
C GLU A 419 -9.56 -8.06 -2.29
N GLU A 420 -10.50 -8.28 -3.21
CA GLU A 420 -10.59 -7.53 -4.46
C GLU A 420 -10.83 -6.04 -4.25
N ARG A 421 -10.17 -5.23 -5.09
CA ARG A 421 -10.38 -3.78 -5.14
C ARG A 421 -10.80 -3.33 -6.54
N PRO A 422 -11.39 -2.13 -6.68
CA PRO A 422 -11.64 -1.55 -7.99
C PRO A 422 -10.33 -1.40 -8.79
N THR A 423 -10.26 -2.06 -9.94
CA THR A 423 -9.12 -2.04 -10.87
C THR A 423 -9.24 -1.00 -11.98
N GLY A 424 -10.43 -0.41 -12.11
CA GLY A 424 -10.72 0.62 -13.09
C GLY A 424 -10.36 1.99 -12.51
N SER A 425 -9.72 2.82 -13.31
CA SER A 425 -9.45 4.21 -12.96
C SER A 425 -9.92 5.13 -14.06
N ILE A 426 -10.61 6.19 -13.65
CA ILE A 426 -10.95 7.31 -14.50
C ILE A 426 -10.11 8.48 -14.01
N MET A 427 -9.21 8.98 -14.86
CA MET A 427 -8.41 10.14 -14.54
C MET A 427 -8.86 11.31 -15.41
N PHE A 428 -9.20 12.40 -14.75
CA PHE A 428 -9.35 13.71 -15.39
C PHE A 428 -8.35 14.63 -14.73
N GLY A 429 -7.43 15.16 -15.52
CA GLY A 429 -6.41 16.08 -15.06
C GLY A 429 -6.35 17.31 -15.95
N ALA A 430 -5.91 18.40 -15.33
CA ALA A 430 -5.45 19.59 -16.02
C ALA A 430 -4.02 19.86 -15.54
N GLY A 431 -3.07 19.72 -16.46
CA GLY A 431 -1.72 20.19 -16.28
C GLY A 431 -1.58 21.64 -16.75
N TYR A 432 -0.55 22.31 -16.27
CA TYR A 432 -0.10 23.57 -16.86
C TYR A 432 1.41 23.48 -17.07
N SER A 433 1.83 23.86 -18.27
CA SER A 433 3.22 24.16 -18.59
C SER A 433 3.28 25.58 -19.12
N ASP A 434 4.30 26.30 -18.70
CA ASP A 434 4.78 27.55 -19.29
C ASP A 434 4.65 27.66 -20.83
N ARG A 435 4.96 26.60 -21.59
CA ARG A 435 4.98 26.60 -23.07
C ARG A 435 3.76 25.94 -23.71
N GLN A 436 3.25 24.86 -23.11
CA GLN A 436 2.06 24.18 -23.63
C GLN A 436 0.75 24.83 -23.17
N GLY A 437 0.82 25.74 -22.20
CA GLY A 437 -0.34 26.29 -21.53
C GLY A 437 -1.08 25.21 -20.74
N ILE A 438 -2.41 25.27 -20.79
CA ILE A 438 -3.27 24.26 -20.18
C ILE A 438 -3.20 22.98 -21.01
N ILE A 439 -2.94 21.86 -20.34
CA ILE A 439 -2.96 20.52 -20.90
C ILE A 439 -4.11 19.78 -20.23
N LEU A 440 -5.08 19.32 -21.01
CA LEU A 440 -6.19 18.54 -20.52
C LEU A 440 -5.91 17.06 -20.77
N ASN A 441 -6.00 16.23 -19.74
CA ASN A 441 -5.89 14.80 -19.87
C ASN A 441 -7.17 14.14 -19.34
N ALA A 442 -7.72 13.23 -20.13
CA ALA A 442 -8.82 12.35 -19.76
C ALA A 442 -8.40 10.93 -20.12
N SER A 443 -8.41 10.01 -19.17
CA SER A 443 -8.13 8.61 -19.43
C SER A 443 -9.08 7.72 -18.67
N ILE A 444 -9.51 6.65 -19.31
CA ILE A 444 -10.27 5.57 -18.69
C ILE A 444 -9.42 4.33 -18.89
N SER A 445 -8.97 3.73 -17.81
CA SER A 445 -8.22 2.48 -17.84
C SER A 445 -8.89 1.43 -16.96
N GLN A 446 -8.75 0.17 -17.38
CA GLN A 446 -9.23 -0.98 -16.66
C GLN A 446 -8.14 -2.05 -16.71
N ASN A 447 -7.47 -2.29 -15.58
CA ASN A 447 -6.32 -3.19 -15.51
C ASN A 447 -6.70 -4.68 -15.48
N ASN A 448 -7.97 -4.99 -15.22
CA ASN A 448 -8.50 -6.35 -15.13
C ASN A 448 -9.89 -6.45 -15.79
N ILE A 449 -9.96 -6.13 -17.08
CA ILE A 449 -11.25 -6.08 -17.79
C ILE A 449 -11.91 -7.46 -17.78
N PHE A 450 -13.17 -7.51 -17.34
CA PHE A 450 -13.95 -8.75 -17.19
C PHE A 450 -13.28 -9.84 -16.33
N GLY A 451 -12.36 -9.47 -15.42
CA GLY A 451 -11.69 -10.43 -14.55
C GLY A 451 -10.63 -11.29 -15.23
N THR A 452 -10.23 -10.96 -16.46
CA THR A 452 -9.31 -11.76 -17.30
C THR A 452 -7.83 -11.46 -17.07
N GLY A 453 -7.53 -10.43 -16.28
CA GLY A 453 -6.19 -9.84 -16.15
C GLY A 453 -5.75 -9.06 -17.39
N ASN A 454 -6.62 -8.87 -18.39
CA ASN A 454 -6.32 -8.04 -19.54
C ASN A 454 -6.47 -6.55 -19.19
N PHE A 455 -5.59 -5.74 -19.78
CA PHE A 455 -5.58 -4.30 -19.65
C PHE A 455 -6.28 -3.66 -20.85
N PHE A 456 -7.10 -2.65 -20.59
CA PHE A 456 -7.68 -1.79 -21.61
C PHE A 456 -7.57 -0.33 -21.18
N SER A 457 -7.17 0.57 -22.08
CA SER A 457 -7.19 2.01 -21.85
C SER A 457 -7.71 2.79 -23.06
N LEU A 458 -8.39 3.88 -22.74
CA LEU A 458 -8.73 4.97 -23.64
C LEU A 458 -8.13 6.23 -23.06
N ASP A 459 -7.30 6.91 -23.85
CA ASP A 459 -6.55 8.08 -23.40
C ASP A 459 -6.79 9.23 -24.38
N ALA A 460 -7.08 10.40 -23.84
CA ALA A 460 -7.24 11.65 -24.58
C ALA A 460 -6.42 12.73 -23.86
N ASN A 461 -5.38 13.22 -24.53
CA ASN A 461 -4.54 14.31 -24.07
C ASN A 461 -4.63 15.45 -25.08
N ARG A 462 -4.91 16.66 -24.62
CA ARG A 462 -5.00 17.85 -25.48
C ARG A 462 -4.28 19.02 -24.84
N GLY A 463 -3.19 19.46 -25.47
CA GLY A 463 -2.47 20.69 -25.16
C GLY A 463 -2.25 21.54 -26.40
N ALA A 464 -1.62 22.70 -26.25
CA ALA A 464 -1.35 23.60 -27.38
C ALA A 464 -0.33 23.03 -28.39
N ILE A 465 0.55 22.12 -27.94
CA ILE A 465 1.61 21.52 -28.77
C ILE A 465 1.29 20.08 -29.16
N ASN A 466 0.84 19.28 -28.20
CA ASN A 466 0.58 17.86 -28.40
C ASN A 466 -0.91 17.58 -28.17
N GLU A 467 -1.50 16.85 -29.09
CA GLU A 467 -2.84 16.28 -28.94
C GLU A 467 -2.74 14.78 -29.28
N THR A 468 -3.16 13.91 -28.36
CA THR A 468 -3.05 12.46 -28.50
C THR A 468 -4.35 11.81 -28.07
N TYR A 469 -4.91 10.98 -28.94
CA TYR A 469 -5.98 10.06 -28.63
C TYR A 469 -5.46 8.65 -28.84
N SER A 470 -5.61 7.76 -27.87
CA SER A 470 -5.19 6.37 -28.03
C SER A 470 -6.16 5.40 -27.37
N ALA A 471 -6.27 4.23 -27.98
CA ALA A 471 -6.88 3.05 -27.40
C ALA A 471 -5.81 1.96 -27.33
N SER A 472 -5.63 1.36 -26.17
CA SER A 472 -4.67 0.27 -25.97
C SER A 472 -5.37 -0.91 -25.34
N PHE A 473 -5.13 -2.11 -25.87
CA PHE A 473 -5.50 -3.37 -25.27
C PHE A 473 -4.23 -4.18 -25.04
N THR A 474 -4.12 -4.89 -23.92
CA THR A 474 -3.00 -5.79 -23.65
C THR A 474 -3.46 -7.03 -22.93
N ASN A 475 -3.15 -8.18 -23.50
CA ASN A 475 -3.15 -9.45 -22.79
C ASN A 475 -1.74 -9.69 -22.25
N PRO A 476 -1.51 -9.59 -20.93
CA PRO A 476 -0.17 -9.78 -20.35
C PRO A 476 0.33 -11.23 -20.41
N TYR A 477 -0.56 -12.21 -20.61
CA TYR A 477 -0.25 -13.63 -20.69
C TYR A 477 -0.90 -14.25 -21.94
N ALA A 478 -0.43 -13.82 -23.12
CA ALA A 478 -0.80 -14.47 -24.37
C ALA A 478 -0.20 -15.89 -24.49
N THR A 479 0.89 -16.14 -23.75
CA THR A 479 1.47 -17.48 -23.52
C THR A 479 1.57 -17.77 -22.03
N VAL A 480 1.75 -19.06 -21.68
CA VAL A 480 1.92 -19.52 -20.29
C VAL A 480 3.14 -18.87 -19.63
N ASP A 481 4.21 -18.61 -20.39
CA ASP A 481 5.46 -18.00 -19.90
C ASP A 481 5.36 -16.48 -19.67
N GLY A 482 4.19 -15.87 -19.91
CA GLY A 482 3.98 -14.43 -19.69
C GLY A 482 4.41 -13.54 -20.85
N VAL A 483 4.46 -14.07 -22.07
CA VAL A 483 4.57 -13.22 -23.26
C VAL A 483 3.30 -12.40 -23.38
N SER A 484 3.44 -11.09 -23.32
CA SER A 484 2.34 -10.15 -23.47
C SER A 484 2.08 -9.84 -24.94
N PHE A 485 0.81 -9.72 -25.32
CA PHE A 485 0.38 -9.26 -26.64
C PHE A 485 -0.49 -8.02 -26.48
N GLY A 486 -0.11 -6.94 -27.15
CA GLY A 486 -0.83 -5.68 -27.12
C GLY A 486 -1.21 -5.20 -28.51
N VAL A 487 -2.33 -4.48 -28.58
CA VAL A 487 -2.81 -3.81 -29.79
C VAL A 487 -3.07 -2.35 -29.42
N ASP A 488 -2.56 -1.44 -30.24
CA ASP A 488 -2.70 -0.01 -30.06
C ASP A 488 -3.32 0.61 -31.31
N ALA A 489 -4.24 1.56 -31.10
CA ALA A 489 -4.67 2.51 -32.11
C ALA A 489 -4.48 3.91 -31.55
N TYR A 490 -3.90 4.81 -32.32
CA TYR A 490 -3.62 6.16 -31.87
C TYR A 490 -3.76 7.20 -32.97
N LYS A 491 -4.16 8.39 -32.57
CA LYS A 491 -4.06 9.63 -33.33
C LYS A 491 -3.16 10.59 -32.56
N ARG A 492 -2.12 11.10 -33.21
CA ARG A 492 -1.15 12.04 -32.62
C ARG A 492 -1.04 13.26 -33.50
N VAL A 493 -1.34 14.42 -32.94
CA VAL A 493 -1.13 15.72 -33.58
C VAL A 493 -0.02 16.45 -32.83
N LEU A 494 1.00 16.86 -33.56
CA LEU A 494 2.06 17.73 -33.06
C LEU A 494 1.96 19.05 -33.83
N ASP A 495 1.70 20.14 -33.11
CA ASP A 495 1.58 21.49 -33.65
C ASP A 495 2.59 22.41 -32.96
N THR A 496 3.66 22.74 -33.68
CA THR A 496 4.78 23.48 -33.09
C THR A 496 4.62 25.00 -33.21
N ARG A 497 3.50 25.50 -33.74
CA ARG A 497 3.26 26.95 -33.90
C ARG A 497 3.23 27.72 -32.58
N ALA A 498 2.90 27.05 -31.47
CA ALA A 498 2.95 27.64 -30.14
C ALA A 498 4.40 27.83 -29.62
N LEU A 499 5.38 27.15 -30.22
CA LEU A 499 6.79 27.26 -29.85
C LEU A 499 7.47 28.36 -30.66
N THR A 500 7.64 29.53 -30.06
CA THR A 500 8.18 30.70 -30.77
C THR A 500 9.63 30.54 -31.22
N GLN A 501 10.43 29.68 -30.58
CA GLN A 501 11.86 29.48 -30.84
C GLN A 501 12.17 28.20 -31.63
N PHE A 502 11.13 27.58 -32.18
CA PHE A 502 11.19 26.28 -32.83
C PHE A 502 10.70 26.40 -34.27
N GLY A 503 11.22 25.58 -35.17
CA GLY A 503 10.76 25.56 -36.56
C GLY A 503 9.29 25.15 -36.66
N SER A 504 8.42 26.04 -37.16
CA SER A 504 6.98 25.78 -37.26
C SER A 504 6.67 24.64 -38.24
N PHE A 505 5.91 23.65 -37.81
CA PHE A 505 5.29 22.59 -38.61
C PHE A 505 4.14 21.95 -37.84
N LYS A 506 3.28 21.23 -38.57
CA LYS A 506 2.23 20.40 -37.98
C LYS A 506 2.29 18.98 -38.56
N THR A 507 2.20 17.96 -37.71
CA THR A 507 1.96 16.57 -38.13
C THR A 507 0.66 16.06 -37.55
N ASP A 508 -0.14 15.35 -38.34
CA ASP A 508 -1.30 14.58 -37.90
C ASP A 508 -1.08 13.11 -38.29
N THR A 509 -0.80 12.26 -37.30
CA THR A 509 -0.46 10.85 -37.46
C THR A 509 -1.60 9.98 -36.97
N LEU A 510 -2.19 9.18 -37.86
CA LEU A 510 -3.10 8.09 -37.51
C LEU A 510 -2.32 6.78 -37.61
N GLY A 511 -2.29 6.01 -36.53
CA GLY A 511 -1.54 4.75 -36.48
C GLY A 511 -2.30 3.63 -35.79
N ALA A 512 -1.99 2.40 -36.20
CA ALA A 512 -2.38 1.20 -35.51
C ALA A 512 -1.23 0.20 -35.52
N GLY A 513 -1.03 -0.52 -34.42
CA GLY A 513 0.06 -1.48 -34.32
C GLY A 513 -0.19 -2.55 -33.29
N PHE A 514 0.66 -3.57 -33.33
CA PHE A 514 0.72 -4.59 -32.31
C PHE A 514 2.11 -4.62 -31.68
N ARG A 515 2.16 -5.11 -30.43
CA ARG A 515 3.39 -5.28 -29.68
C ARG A 515 3.39 -6.62 -28.95
N LEU A 516 4.55 -7.26 -28.90
CA LEU A 516 4.83 -8.43 -28.11
C LEU A 516 5.84 -8.04 -27.03
N GLY A 517 5.56 -8.30 -25.77
CA GLY A 517 6.49 -8.09 -24.66
C GLY A 517 6.91 -9.42 -24.06
N ILE A 518 8.20 -9.75 -24.16
CA ILE A 518 8.80 -11.03 -23.78
C ILE A 518 9.59 -10.80 -22.47
N PRO A 519 9.10 -11.29 -21.32
CA PRO A 519 9.87 -11.24 -20.08
C PRO A 519 11.03 -12.24 -20.19
N ILE A 520 12.27 -11.73 -20.18
CA ILE A 520 13.49 -12.57 -20.26
C ILE A 520 14.12 -12.81 -18.88
N ALA A 521 13.78 -11.98 -17.90
CA ALA A 521 14.08 -12.16 -16.48
C ALA A 521 13.04 -11.42 -15.62
N GLU A 522 13.06 -11.60 -14.30
CA GLU A 522 12.09 -10.96 -13.38
C GLU A 522 12.02 -9.43 -13.48
N ASN A 523 13.12 -8.79 -13.90
CA ASN A 523 13.25 -7.34 -14.00
C ASN A 523 13.53 -6.87 -15.44
N ASP A 524 13.51 -7.77 -16.43
CA ASP A 524 13.91 -7.50 -17.81
C ASP A 524 12.82 -7.91 -18.79
N ILE A 525 12.40 -6.97 -19.62
CA ILE A 525 11.44 -7.20 -20.70
C ILE A 525 12.02 -6.73 -22.03
N VAL A 526 11.88 -7.56 -23.06
CA VAL A 526 12.17 -7.20 -24.45
C VAL A 526 10.83 -7.08 -25.18
N SER A 527 10.54 -5.93 -25.78
CA SER A 527 9.32 -5.75 -26.55
C SER A 527 9.61 -5.51 -28.02
N VAL A 528 8.90 -6.21 -28.88
CA VAL A 528 8.94 -6.08 -30.34
C VAL A 528 7.60 -5.54 -30.80
N GLY A 529 7.58 -4.56 -31.68
CA GLY A 529 6.35 -3.99 -32.21
C GLY A 529 6.40 -3.73 -33.71
N LEU A 530 5.23 -3.71 -34.33
CA LEU A 530 5.05 -3.28 -35.71
C LEU A 530 3.79 -2.43 -35.78
N ALA A 531 3.88 -1.26 -36.43
CA ALA A 531 2.73 -0.40 -36.67
C ALA A 531 2.62 -0.02 -38.14
N ALA A 532 1.44 0.44 -38.53
CA ALA A 532 1.17 1.14 -39.76
C ALA A 532 0.72 2.56 -39.40
N GLU A 533 1.41 3.57 -39.94
CA GLU A 533 1.17 4.98 -39.67
C GLU A 533 0.88 5.73 -40.97
N ASN A 534 -0.19 6.51 -41.01
CA ASN A 534 -0.39 7.56 -42.00
C ASN A 534 -0.12 8.91 -41.33
N THR A 535 0.85 9.66 -41.85
CA THR A 535 1.25 10.97 -41.31
C THR A 535 1.00 12.06 -42.33
N SER A 536 0.05 12.94 -42.05
CA SER A 536 -0.14 14.19 -42.77
C SER A 536 0.82 15.26 -42.23
N ILE A 537 1.49 15.99 -43.12
CA ILE A 537 2.51 16.97 -42.80
C ILE A 537 2.09 18.34 -43.36
N GLY A 538 1.97 19.33 -42.47
CA GLY A 538 1.68 20.71 -42.79
C GLY A 538 2.87 21.62 -42.51
N THR A 539 3.26 22.40 -43.53
CA THR A 539 4.22 23.51 -43.41
C THR A 539 3.51 24.85 -43.52
N PHE A 540 4.14 25.89 -43.01
CA PHE A 540 3.65 27.27 -42.95
C PHE A 540 4.63 28.21 -43.67
N GLU A 541 4.22 29.46 -43.91
CA GLU A 541 5.07 30.46 -44.57
C GLU A 541 6.41 30.65 -43.84
N ASN A 542 6.38 30.65 -42.51
CA ASN A 542 7.54 30.78 -41.62
C ASN A 542 8.25 29.45 -41.28
N SER A 543 7.88 28.33 -41.91
CA SER A 543 8.59 27.07 -41.71
C SER A 543 10.00 27.14 -42.27
N PRO A 544 11.00 26.53 -41.60
CA PRO A 544 12.33 26.30 -42.15
C PRO A 544 12.31 25.71 -43.56
N GLN A 545 13.23 26.17 -44.40
CA GLN A 545 13.31 25.75 -45.81
C GLN A 545 13.44 24.23 -45.92
N ARG A 546 14.23 23.60 -45.04
CA ARG A 546 14.39 22.15 -44.95
C ARG A 546 13.06 21.40 -44.79
N TYR A 547 12.09 21.96 -44.07
CA TYR A 547 10.79 21.33 -43.88
C TYR A 547 9.94 21.41 -45.15
N LYS A 548 10.02 22.55 -45.86
CA LYS A 548 9.37 22.74 -47.16
C LYS A 548 9.98 21.81 -48.20
N ASP A 549 11.31 21.69 -48.24
CA ASP A 549 12.04 20.80 -49.14
C ASP A 549 11.66 19.33 -48.89
N PHE A 550 11.55 18.93 -47.62
CA PHE A 550 11.08 17.59 -47.25
C PHE A 550 9.65 17.32 -47.77
N VAL A 551 8.72 18.26 -47.58
CA VAL A 551 7.33 18.10 -48.08
C VAL A 551 7.28 18.11 -49.61
N ASN A 552 8.15 18.87 -50.28
CA ASN A 552 8.25 18.85 -51.75
C ASN A 552 8.79 17.51 -52.28
N GLU A 553 9.68 16.86 -51.53
CA GLU A 553 10.27 15.57 -51.91
C GLU A 553 9.32 14.38 -51.61
N PHE A 554 8.71 14.35 -50.43
CA PHE A 554 7.96 13.19 -49.93
C PHE A 554 6.43 13.38 -49.96
N GLY A 555 5.96 14.59 -50.30
CA GLY A 555 4.53 14.94 -50.27
C GLY A 555 4.03 15.36 -48.89
N THR A 556 2.76 15.76 -48.84
CA THR A 556 2.07 16.21 -47.61
C THR A 556 1.44 15.07 -46.81
N SER A 557 1.58 13.82 -47.27
CA SER A 557 1.08 12.64 -46.58
C SER A 557 2.00 11.46 -46.86
N THR A 558 2.41 10.75 -45.80
CA THR A 558 3.32 9.60 -45.89
C THR A 558 2.73 8.41 -45.15
N ASN A 559 2.76 7.24 -45.78
CA ASN A 559 2.46 5.95 -45.16
C ASN A 559 3.76 5.27 -44.73
N ASN A 560 3.81 4.78 -43.50
CA ASN A 560 5.01 4.19 -42.96
C ASN A 560 4.71 2.96 -42.10
N PHE A 561 5.66 2.02 -42.07
CA PHE A 561 5.56 0.81 -41.27
C PHE A 561 6.73 0.72 -40.28
N PRO A 562 6.69 1.42 -39.15
CA PRO A 562 7.77 1.35 -38.18
C PRO A 562 7.74 0.00 -37.44
N ALA A 563 8.87 -0.72 -37.47
CA ALA A 563 9.17 -1.82 -36.58
C ALA A 563 9.97 -1.31 -35.38
N THR A 564 9.60 -1.72 -34.18
CA THR A 564 10.24 -1.30 -32.94
C THR A 564 10.81 -2.48 -32.18
N LEU A 565 11.96 -2.26 -31.54
CA LEU A 565 12.60 -3.18 -30.62
C LEU A 565 12.96 -2.38 -29.37
N SER A 566 12.54 -2.85 -28.20
CA SER A 566 12.85 -2.21 -26.93
C SER A 566 13.33 -3.23 -25.92
N TRP A 567 14.25 -2.82 -25.06
CA TRP A 567 14.66 -3.57 -23.88
C TRP A 567 14.57 -2.63 -22.68
N ALA A 568 13.88 -3.07 -21.64
CA ALA A 568 13.76 -2.33 -20.39
C ALA A 568 14.17 -3.22 -19.21
N ARG A 569 14.99 -2.64 -18.33
CA ARG A 569 15.37 -3.22 -17.05
C ARG A 569 15.05 -2.24 -15.94
N ASP A 570 14.28 -2.65 -14.92
CA ASP A 570 14.01 -1.85 -13.72
C ASP A 570 14.41 -2.62 -12.46
N ARG A 571 15.45 -2.14 -11.77
CA ARG A 571 15.95 -2.70 -10.50
C ARG A 571 15.87 -1.68 -9.37
N ARG A 572 15.03 -0.66 -9.49
CA ARG A 572 14.85 0.33 -8.42
C ARG A 572 14.17 -0.30 -7.22
N ASP A 573 14.58 0.15 -6.04
CA ASP A 573 13.95 -0.20 -4.76
C ASP A 573 12.52 0.33 -4.62
N SER A 574 12.22 1.48 -5.23
CA SER A 574 10.89 2.09 -5.21
C SER A 574 10.58 2.77 -6.54
N ALA A 575 9.35 2.62 -7.02
CA ALA A 575 8.88 3.30 -8.22
C ALA A 575 8.67 4.81 -8.00
N ILE A 576 8.22 5.19 -6.79
CA ILE A 576 7.83 6.58 -6.44
C ILE A 576 8.91 7.34 -5.68
N TRP A 577 9.72 6.65 -4.88
CA TRP A 577 10.79 7.25 -4.09
C TRP A 577 12.08 6.45 -4.23
N PRO A 578 12.69 6.39 -5.44
CA PRO A 578 13.88 5.57 -5.64
C PRO A 578 15.05 6.12 -4.81
N THR A 579 15.72 5.25 -4.06
CA THR A 579 16.95 5.57 -3.30
C THR A 579 18.15 4.73 -3.72
N SER A 580 17.90 3.58 -4.33
CA SER A 580 18.92 2.64 -4.81
C SER A 580 18.46 1.90 -6.06
N GLY A 581 19.43 1.40 -6.83
CA GLY A 581 19.18 0.59 -8.02
C GLY A 581 19.28 1.37 -9.33
N THR A 582 18.83 0.74 -10.40
CA THR A 582 19.08 1.22 -11.78
C THR A 582 17.88 1.02 -12.68
N THR A 583 17.69 1.93 -13.64
CA THR A 583 16.81 1.69 -14.79
C THR A 583 17.60 1.80 -16.08
N HIS A 584 17.37 0.88 -17.01
CA HIS A 584 17.90 0.95 -18.37
C HIS A 584 16.75 0.80 -19.35
N ARG A 585 16.74 1.62 -20.41
CA ARG A 585 15.78 1.54 -21.50
C ARG A 585 16.49 1.78 -22.82
N LEU A 586 16.59 0.73 -23.62
CA LEU A 586 17.02 0.79 -25.02
C LEU A 586 15.77 0.75 -25.89
N PHE A 587 15.67 1.65 -26.86
CA PHE A 587 14.57 1.69 -27.82
C PHE A 587 15.13 1.90 -29.22
N GLY A 588 14.77 1.03 -30.14
CA GLY A 588 15.07 1.10 -31.56
C GLY A 588 13.78 1.13 -32.36
N GLU A 589 13.75 1.98 -33.38
CA GLU A 589 12.69 2.10 -34.36
C GLU A 589 13.34 2.09 -35.74
N VAL A 590 12.83 1.27 -36.64
CA VAL A 590 13.27 1.21 -38.03
C VAL A 590 12.05 1.20 -38.92
N SER A 591 12.02 2.08 -39.91
CA SER A 591 11.02 1.97 -40.97
C SER A 591 11.30 0.72 -41.79
N VAL A 592 10.32 -0.17 -41.99
CA VAL A 592 10.52 -1.33 -42.85
C VAL A 592 10.19 -1.00 -44.32
N PRO A 593 10.81 -1.69 -45.29
CA PRO A 593 10.51 -1.50 -46.71
C PRO A 593 9.01 -1.64 -47.02
N GLY A 594 8.48 -0.75 -47.87
CA GLY A 594 7.05 -0.70 -48.22
C GLY A 594 6.37 0.61 -47.79
N GLY A 595 7.00 1.39 -46.90
CA GLY A 595 6.59 2.76 -46.58
C GLY A 595 7.36 3.83 -47.39
N ASP A 596 6.88 5.07 -47.29
CA ASP A 596 7.44 6.23 -48.01
C ASP A 596 8.76 6.73 -47.37
N LEU A 597 8.97 6.46 -46.08
CA LEU A 597 10.11 6.95 -45.31
C LEU A 597 11.10 5.82 -45.03
N ASN A 598 12.40 6.11 -45.18
CA ASN A 598 13.48 5.16 -44.92
C ASN A 598 14.42 5.71 -43.85
N TYR A 599 14.15 5.38 -42.59
CA TYR A 599 14.96 5.82 -41.45
C TYR A 599 15.07 4.77 -40.36
N TYR A 600 16.06 4.95 -39.49
CA TYR A 600 16.17 4.26 -38.22
C TYR A 600 16.50 5.24 -37.10
N LYS A 601 16.11 4.91 -35.88
CA LYS A 601 16.31 5.70 -34.68
C LYS A 601 16.56 4.78 -33.50
N VAL A 602 17.58 5.07 -32.72
CA VAL A 602 17.96 4.34 -31.51
C VAL A 602 18.13 5.35 -30.38
N SER A 603 17.58 5.03 -29.22
CA SER A 603 17.77 5.78 -28.00
C SER A 603 18.08 4.86 -26.83
N TYR A 604 18.92 5.34 -25.92
CA TYR A 604 19.29 4.64 -24.70
C TYR A 604 19.20 5.62 -23.53
N ASN A 605 18.35 5.32 -22.55
CA ASN A 605 18.26 6.02 -21.28
C ASN A 605 18.74 5.09 -20.16
N GLN A 606 19.58 5.60 -19.27
CA GLN A 606 19.93 4.92 -18.03
C GLN A 606 19.87 5.88 -16.84
N LYS A 607 19.40 5.36 -15.70
CA LYS A 607 19.40 6.06 -14.40
C LYS A 607 20.03 5.18 -13.35
N TRP A 608 20.91 5.76 -12.56
CA TRP A 608 21.59 5.12 -11.45
C TRP A 608 21.28 5.88 -10.17
N TYR A 609 20.83 5.16 -9.15
CA TYR A 609 20.52 5.70 -7.83
C TYR A 609 21.50 5.10 -6.82
N PHE A 610 22.28 5.96 -6.17
CA PHE A 610 23.26 5.59 -5.15
C PHE A 610 22.84 6.18 -3.80
N PRO A 611 22.54 5.35 -2.78
CA PRO A 611 22.31 5.84 -1.43
C PRO A 611 23.66 6.22 -0.81
N ILE A 612 23.97 7.52 -0.73
CA ILE A 612 25.22 8.01 -0.10
C ILE A 612 25.10 7.88 1.42
N THR A 613 23.93 8.21 1.96
CA THR A 613 23.55 7.99 3.36
C THR A 613 22.07 7.62 3.42
N ASP A 614 21.53 7.33 4.60
CA ASP A 614 20.08 7.15 4.80
C ASP A 614 19.24 8.40 4.43
N PHE A 615 19.89 9.54 4.24
CA PHE A 615 19.27 10.83 3.93
C PHE A 615 19.56 11.34 2.51
N PHE A 616 20.75 11.08 1.97
CA PHE A 616 21.19 11.60 0.68
C PHE A 616 21.24 10.50 -0.38
N THR A 617 20.61 10.75 -1.53
CA THR A 617 20.68 9.88 -2.71
C THR A 617 21.25 10.63 -3.90
N LEU A 618 22.27 10.07 -4.53
CA LEU A 618 22.80 10.57 -5.80
C LEU A 618 22.08 9.88 -6.97
N LEU A 619 21.54 10.67 -7.88
CA LEU A 619 21.00 10.24 -9.17
C LEU A 619 21.97 10.64 -10.28
N ILE A 620 22.31 9.68 -11.14
CA ILE A 620 22.97 9.93 -12.42
C ILE A 620 22.02 9.45 -13.53
N ASN A 621 21.52 10.38 -14.35
CA ASN A 621 20.70 10.10 -15.54
C ASN A 621 21.53 10.41 -16.79
N THR A 622 21.53 9.53 -17.78
CA THR A 622 22.14 9.82 -19.09
C THR A 622 21.26 9.31 -20.22
N GLU A 623 21.20 10.09 -21.29
CA GLU A 623 20.39 9.80 -22.47
C GLU A 623 21.22 9.98 -23.74
N PHE A 624 21.18 8.95 -24.58
CA PHE A 624 21.80 8.94 -25.89
C PHE A 624 20.72 8.74 -26.95
N GLY A 625 20.85 9.46 -28.05
CA GLY A 625 19.98 9.32 -29.22
C GLY A 625 20.81 9.36 -30.50
N TYR A 626 20.50 8.47 -31.42
CA TYR A 626 21.08 8.43 -32.75
C TYR A 626 19.99 8.03 -33.74
N GLY A 627 19.84 8.76 -34.83
CA GLY A 627 18.95 8.39 -35.92
C GLY A 627 19.56 8.81 -37.24
N ASP A 628 19.23 8.09 -38.29
CA ASP A 628 19.65 8.46 -39.64
C ASP A 628 18.68 7.90 -40.68
N GLY A 629 18.78 8.42 -41.89
CA GLY A 629 18.12 7.82 -43.04
C GLY A 629 18.95 6.66 -43.61
N TYR A 630 18.31 5.80 -44.38
CA TYR A 630 18.99 4.76 -45.15
C TYR A 630 18.48 4.77 -46.60
N ARG A 631 19.15 4.04 -47.51
CA ARG A 631 18.84 4.06 -48.97
C ARG A 631 18.88 5.47 -49.58
N GLY A 632 19.83 6.29 -49.14
CA GLY A 632 20.04 7.64 -49.67
C GLY A 632 18.97 8.66 -49.28
N LYS A 633 18.06 8.32 -48.37
CA LYS A 633 17.12 9.28 -47.76
C LYS A 633 17.69 9.83 -46.46
N SER A 634 17.18 10.98 -46.02
CA SER A 634 17.53 11.60 -44.75
C SER A 634 16.52 11.23 -43.64
N LEU A 635 16.92 11.42 -42.38
CA LEU A 635 16.00 11.28 -41.24
C LEU A 635 14.88 12.34 -41.36
N PRO A 636 13.59 11.96 -41.31
CA PRO A 636 12.50 12.93 -41.30
C PRO A 636 12.63 13.93 -40.16
N PHE A 637 12.47 15.23 -40.45
CA PHE A 637 12.73 16.28 -39.46
C PHE A 637 11.85 16.19 -38.21
N PHE A 638 10.62 15.69 -38.34
CA PHE A 638 9.69 15.48 -37.22
C PHE A 638 10.06 14.25 -36.36
N LYS A 639 11.05 13.46 -36.78
CA LYS A 639 11.66 12.36 -36.00
C LYS A 639 12.98 12.77 -35.34
N ASN A 640 13.44 14.01 -35.49
CA ASN A 640 14.66 14.52 -34.83
C ASN A 640 14.61 14.39 -33.31
N PHE A 641 15.79 14.44 -32.69
CA PHE A 641 15.92 14.63 -31.25
C PHE A 641 16.01 16.12 -30.90
N PHE A 642 15.53 16.46 -29.70
CA PHE A 642 15.56 17.80 -29.14
C PHE A 642 16.13 17.79 -27.72
N ALA A 643 16.64 18.91 -27.23
CA ALA A 643 17.12 19.09 -25.86
C ALA A 643 16.82 20.52 -25.34
N GLY A 644 16.82 20.69 -24.01
CA GLY A 644 16.35 21.88 -23.29
C GLY A 644 15.01 21.65 -22.59
N GLY A 645 14.80 22.27 -21.42
CA GLY A 645 13.58 22.15 -20.60
C GLY A 645 13.69 21.18 -19.41
N ASN A 646 12.61 21.05 -18.63
CA ASN A 646 12.57 20.29 -17.35
C ASN A 646 12.99 18.82 -17.43
N ASN A 647 12.86 18.22 -18.61
CA ASN A 647 13.12 16.80 -18.87
C ASN A 647 14.48 16.55 -19.55
N SER A 648 15.32 17.57 -19.71
CA SER A 648 16.67 17.40 -20.25
C SER A 648 17.66 18.34 -19.58
N VAL A 649 17.99 19.50 -20.16
CA VAL A 649 18.89 20.49 -19.56
C VAL A 649 18.04 21.65 -19.04
N ARG A 650 17.86 21.71 -17.71
CA ARG A 650 17.08 22.76 -17.05
C ARG A 650 17.77 24.11 -17.22
N GLY A 651 17.01 25.21 -17.15
CA GLY A 651 17.56 26.57 -17.35
C GLY A 651 17.60 27.03 -18.81
N TYR A 652 17.52 26.10 -19.76
CA TYR A 652 17.30 26.38 -21.18
C TYR A 652 15.86 26.10 -21.56
N ASP A 653 15.39 26.84 -22.55
CA ASP A 653 14.03 26.73 -23.09
C ASP A 653 13.76 25.33 -23.69
N LEU A 654 12.50 24.90 -23.64
CA LEU A 654 12.06 23.58 -24.11
C LEU A 654 12.47 23.36 -25.57
N ASN A 655 13.19 22.26 -25.84
CA ASN A 655 13.62 21.86 -27.18
C ASN A 655 14.47 22.91 -27.95
N SER A 656 15.09 23.86 -27.25
CA SER A 656 15.83 24.98 -27.87
C SER A 656 17.32 24.72 -28.14
N LEU A 657 17.89 23.63 -27.61
CA LEU A 657 19.31 23.31 -27.71
C LEU A 657 19.66 22.53 -28.99
N GLY A 658 20.73 22.95 -29.65
CA GLY A 658 21.29 22.28 -30.84
C GLY A 658 21.30 23.16 -32.09
N PRO A 659 21.36 22.56 -33.29
CA PRO A 659 21.40 23.28 -34.55
C PRO A 659 20.16 24.15 -34.78
N ARG A 660 20.39 25.27 -35.46
CA ARG A 660 19.34 26.24 -35.79
C ARG A 660 19.38 26.59 -37.27
N ASP A 661 18.21 26.79 -37.83
CA ASP A 661 18.06 27.26 -39.21
C ASP A 661 17.72 28.76 -39.22
N ASP A 662 18.38 29.50 -40.10
CA ASP A 662 18.07 30.90 -40.40
C ASP A 662 16.80 30.95 -41.25
N THR A 663 15.72 31.45 -40.67
CA THR A 663 14.42 31.57 -41.35
C THR A 663 14.06 33.04 -41.53
N LEU A 664 13.70 33.38 -42.77
CA LEU A 664 13.15 34.70 -43.11
C LEU A 664 11.69 34.71 -42.70
N LEU A 665 11.32 35.59 -41.76
CA LEU A 665 9.92 35.88 -41.53
C LEU A 665 9.44 36.93 -42.55
N PRO A 666 8.34 36.69 -43.28
CA PRO A 666 7.65 37.77 -43.96
C PRO A 666 7.16 38.76 -42.91
N SER A 667 7.67 39.99 -42.97
CA SER A 667 7.22 41.09 -42.12
C SER A 667 6.34 42.01 -42.95
N ASN A 668 5.22 42.48 -42.38
CA ASN A 668 4.37 43.52 -42.99
C ASN A 668 5.03 44.92 -42.98
N VAL A 669 6.27 45.01 -42.49
CA VAL A 669 7.13 46.20 -42.55
C VAL A 669 8.32 45.84 -43.43
N ALA A 670 8.83 46.79 -44.23
CA ALA A 670 9.90 46.63 -45.23
C ALA A 670 11.30 46.21 -44.68
N THR A 671 11.34 45.47 -43.57
CA THR A 671 12.52 44.85 -42.97
C THR A 671 12.28 43.36 -42.80
N THR A 672 13.04 42.53 -43.51
CA THR A 672 13.02 41.08 -43.34
C THR A 672 13.74 40.72 -42.04
N THR A 673 13.00 40.37 -41.00
CA THR A 673 13.59 39.91 -39.73
C THR A 673 13.99 38.45 -39.86
N ARG A 674 15.30 38.18 -39.76
CA ARG A 674 15.86 36.83 -39.66
C ARG A 674 15.70 36.28 -38.25
N ARG A 675 15.27 35.02 -38.13
CA ARG A 675 15.21 34.31 -36.84
C ARG A 675 15.90 32.96 -36.94
N LEU A 676 16.73 32.68 -35.93
CA LEU A 676 17.37 31.38 -35.74
C LEU A 676 16.43 30.47 -34.95
N LEU A 677 15.80 29.52 -35.63
CA LEU A 677 14.85 28.58 -35.03
C LEU A 677 15.52 27.24 -34.76
N ALA A 678 15.27 26.64 -33.59
CA ALA A 678 15.72 25.29 -33.28
C ALA A 678 14.99 24.27 -34.18
N VAL A 679 15.76 23.38 -34.81
CA VAL A 679 15.25 22.34 -35.73
C VAL A 679 15.53 20.91 -35.24
N GLY A 680 16.21 20.79 -34.10
CA GLY A 680 16.68 19.51 -33.57
C GLY A 680 17.77 18.89 -34.44
N ALA A 681 18.14 17.66 -34.11
CA ALA A 681 19.21 16.96 -34.82
C ALA A 681 19.06 15.45 -34.83
N SER A 682 19.91 14.79 -35.63
CA SER A 682 19.97 13.33 -35.75
C SER A 682 20.57 12.63 -34.52
N LYS A 683 21.34 13.36 -33.69
CA LYS A 683 21.99 12.80 -32.48
C LYS A 683 21.67 13.65 -31.25
N ARG A 684 21.62 12.99 -30.09
CA ARG A 684 21.37 13.60 -28.77
C ARG A 684 22.27 13.00 -27.71
N VAL A 685 22.79 13.85 -26.84
CA VAL A 685 23.47 13.46 -25.60
C VAL A 685 22.98 14.37 -24.48
N VAL A 686 22.47 13.78 -23.40
CA VAL A 686 22.07 14.51 -22.18
C VAL A 686 22.56 13.73 -20.96
N GLY A 687 23.02 14.44 -19.94
CA GLY A 687 23.42 13.93 -18.64
C GLY A 687 22.90 14.83 -17.53
N ASN A 688 22.39 14.24 -16.46
CA ASN A 688 21.96 14.93 -15.26
C ASN A 688 22.56 14.24 -14.04
N ILE A 689 23.19 15.03 -13.17
CA ILE A 689 23.65 14.58 -11.87
C ILE A 689 22.82 15.32 -10.83
N GLU A 690 22.06 14.60 -10.01
CA GLU A 690 21.24 15.19 -8.95
C GLU A 690 21.57 14.60 -7.59
N LEU A 691 21.81 15.45 -6.58
CA LEU A 691 21.85 15.05 -5.18
C LEU A 691 20.49 15.33 -4.55
N MET A 692 19.77 14.27 -4.23
CA MET A 692 18.42 14.28 -3.69
C MET A 692 18.42 14.09 -2.17
N PHE A 693 17.53 14.79 -1.47
CA PHE A 693 17.35 14.68 -0.03
C PHE A 693 15.93 15.06 0.39
N PRO A 694 15.41 14.48 1.50
CA PRO A 694 14.08 14.85 2.00
C PRO A 694 14.10 16.25 2.59
N VAL A 695 12.93 16.86 2.72
CA VAL A 695 12.81 18.19 3.33
C VAL A 695 13.29 18.11 4.79
N PRO A 696 14.20 18.99 5.26
CA PRO A 696 14.83 18.89 6.58
C PRO A 696 13.86 18.74 7.77
N PHE A 697 12.62 19.24 7.63
CA PHE A 697 11.56 19.22 8.64
C PHE A 697 10.46 18.15 8.40
N LEU A 698 10.53 17.40 7.29
CA LEU A 698 9.59 16.33 6.92
C LEU A 698 10.36 15.05 6.52
N ARG A 699 11.17 14.54 7.45
CA ARG A 699 12.08 13.41 7.18
C ARG A 699 11.36 12.09 6.87
N ASP A 700 10.17 11.91 7.46
CA ASP A 700 9.38 10.68 7.32
C ASP A 700 8.39 10.73 6.14
N ASP A 701 8.25 11.89 5.48
CA ASP A 701 7.32 12.08 4.36
C ASP A 701 8.01 11.84 3.02
N ARG A 702 7.65 10.74 2.36
CA ARG A 702 8.16 10.35 1.03
C ARG A 702 7.40 11.01 -0.13
N SER A 703 6.59 12.04 0.11
CA SER A 703 5.91 12.78 -0.95
C SER A 703 6.71 13.98 -1.47
N LEU A 704 7.65 14.53 -0.69
CA LEU A 704 8.37 15.78 -0.98
C LEU A 704 9.88 15.59 -0.98
N ARG A 705 10.53 15.86 -2.12
CA ARG A 705 11.97 15.68 -2.33
C ARG A 705 12.62 16.95 -2.85
N PHE A 706 13.67 17.42 -2.17
CA PHE A 706 14.57 18.43 -2.73
C PHE A 706 15.68 17.76 -3.53
N SER A 707 16.17 18.44 -4.56
CA SER A 707 17.43 18.08 -5.21
C SER A 707 18.24 19.31 -5.59
N VAL A 708 19.56 19.17 -5.56
CA VAL A 708 20.49 20.07 -6.24
C VAL A 708 21.06 19.34 -7.44
N PHE A 709 21.23 20.01 -8.57
CA PHE A 709 21.56 19.33 -9.82
C PHE A 709 22.61 20.07 -10.65
N VAL A 710 23.29 19.31 -11.50
CA VAL A 710 24.08 19.77 -12.63
C VAL A 710 23.59 19.02 -13.87
N ASP A 711 23.17 19.77 -14.88
CA ASP A 711 22.71 19.23 -16.15
C ASP A 711 23.71 19.59 -17.24
N GLY A 712 23.85 18.70 -18.23
CA GLY A 712 24.63 18.92 -19.42
C GLY A 712 24.03 18.20 -20.61
N GLY A 713 23.92 18.83 -21.77
CA GLY A 713 23.41 18.14 -22.94
C GLY A 713 23.22 19.02 -24.16
N THR A 714 23.02 18.35 -25.29
CA THR A 714 22.74 19.01 -26.56
C THR A 714 22.23 18.03 -27.63
N THR A 715 21.89 18.57 -28.79
CA THR A 715 21.65 17.81 -30.02
C THR A 715 22.61 18.28 -31.11
N PHE A 716 23.00 17.39 -32.03
CA PHE A 716 23.99 17.67 -33.07
C PHE A 716 23.83 16.71 -34.27
N ASN A 717 24.36 17.08 -35.44
CA ASN A 717 24.32 16.22 -36.62
C ASN A 717 25.65 15.50 -36.85
N GLN A 718 26.77 16.16 -36.55
CA GLN A 718 28.12 15.60 -36.69
C GLN A 718 28.87 15.62 -35.35
N PHE A 719 29.68 14.59 -35.06
CA PHE A 719 30.42 14.53 -33.79
C PHE A 719 31.41 15.70 -33.59
N SER A 720 31.91 16.29 -34.68
CA SER A 720 32.73 17.52 -34.66
C SER A 720 31.99 18.73 -34.07
N GLU A 721 30.66 18.74 -34.11
CA GLU A 721 29.82 19.83 -33.61
C GLU A 721 29.51 19.73 -32.11
N LEU A 722 29.75 18.56 -31.48
CA LEU A 722 29.33 18.27 -30.11
C LEU A 722 29.82 19.34 -29.13
N ASN A 723 31.12 19.67 -29.18
CA ASN A 723 31.72 20.66 -28.28
C ASN A 723 31.15 22.07 -28.47
N ASN A 724 30.72 22.42 -29.69
CA ASN A 724 30.19 23.75 -30.00
C ASN A 724 28.77 23.92 -29.43
N PHE A 725 27.97 22.86 -29.46
CA PHE A 725 26.57 22.90 -29.03
C PHE A 725 26.34 22.46 -27.58
N MET A 726 27.34 21.91 -26.89
CA MET A 726 27.18 21.43 -25.53
C MET A 726 26.82 22.57 -24.57
N ARG A 727 25.76 22.38 -23.78
CA ARG A 727 25.30 23.34 -22.78
C ARG A 727 25.17 22.71 -21.43
N TYR A 728 25.44 23.50 -20.39
CA TYR A 728 25.44 23.11 -19.00
C TYR A 728 24.60 24.09 -18.18
N SER A 729 24.04 23.58 -17.09
CA SER A 729 23.37 24.38 -16.07
C SER A 729 23.48 23.73 -14.70
N THR A 730 23.23 24.50 -13.66
CA THR A 730 23.10 23.99 -12.29
C THR A 730 21.95 24.65 -11.57
N GLY A 731 21.39 24.00 -10.55
CA GLY A 731 20.27 24.59 -9.84
C GLY A 731 19.72 23.75 -8.71
N ILE A 732 18.54 24.16 -8.27
CA ILE A 732 17.76 23.49 -7.23
C ILE A 732 16.40 23.07 -7.80
N ALA A 733 15.90 21.92 -7.38
CA ALA A 733 14.59 21.42 -7.75
C ALA A 733 13.83 20.90 -6.54
N LEU A 734 12.50 20.97 -6.63
CA LEU A 734 11.55 20.39 -5.70
C LEU A 734 10.62 19.47 -6.48
N THR A 735 10.51 18.22 -6.02
CA THR A 735 9.54 17.26 -6.54
C THR A 735 8.53 16.95 -5.45
N TRP A 736 7.25 17.14 -5.75
CA TRP A 736 6.15 16.85 -4.83
C TRP A 736 5.14 15.92 -5.50
N ILE A 737 4.94 14.74 -4.92
CA ILE A 737 3.90 13.80 -5.31
C ILE A 737 2.62 14.23 -4.55
N SER A 738 1.84 15.12 -5.15
CA SER A 738 0.58 15.57 -4.57
C SER A 738 -0.54 14.54 -4.83
N PRO A 739 -1.67 14.60 -4.08
CA PRO A 739 -2.85 13.79 -4.40
C PRO A 739 -3.40 13.99 -5.82
N MET A 740 -3.09 15.13 -6.44
CA MET A 740 -3.54 15.50 -7.79
C MET A 740 -2.50 15.17 -8.89
N GLY A 741 -1.37 14.55 -8.52
CA GLY A 741 -0.28 14.20 -9.42
C GLY A 741 1.06 14.83 -9.05
N PRO A 742 2.15 14.44 -9.73
CA PRO A 742 3.47 14.97 -9.46
C PRO A 742 3.61 16.43 -9.93
N LEU A 743 4.27 17.22 -9.10
CA LEU A 743 4.75 18.57 -9.37
C LEU A 743 6.28 18.54 -9.35
N LYS A 744 6.93 19.04 -10.41
CA LYS A 744 8.37 19.30 -10.44
C LYS A 744 8.60 20.78 -10.70
N VAL A 745 9.28 21.45 -9.77
CA VAL A 745 9.70 22.84 -9.90
C VAL A 745 11.22 22.88 -9.90
N SER A 746 11.81 23.68 -10.77
CA SER A 746 13.26 23.88 -10.82
C SER A 746 13.61 25.34 -11.06
N LEU A 747 14.65 25.79 -10.35
CA LEU A 747 15.34 27.04 -10.59
C LEU A 747 16.78 26.72 -10.99
N ALA A 748 17.15 27.09 -12.21
CA ALA A 748 18.39 26.72 -12.85
C ALA A 748 19.15 27.94 -13.37
N GLU A 749 20.46 27.93 -13.23
CA GLU A 749 21.40 28.88 -13.80
C GLU A 749 22.19 28.20 -14.93
N PRO A 750 22.01 28.64 -16.19
CA PRO A 750 22.89 28.29 -17.31
C PRO A 750 24.35 28.69 -17.03
N LEU A 751 25.31 27.82 -17.34
CA LEU A 751 26.73 28.04 -17.02
C LEU A 751 27.57 28.49 -18.23
N ASN A 752 27.11 28.21 -19.44
CA ASN A 752 27.85 28.49 -20.68
C ASN A 752 26.91 28.88 -21.84
N ASP A 753 25.88 29.67 -21.54
CA ASP A 753 24.96 30.18 -22.55
C ASP A 753 25.66 31.13 -23.54
N ILE A 754 25.16 31.15 -24.77
CA ILE A 754 25.56 32.11 -25.81
C ILE A 754 24.39 33.04 -26.17
N PRO A 755 24.61 34.20 -26.82
CA PRO A 755 23.53 35.13 -27.16
C PRO A 755 22.40 34.55 -28.02
N ALA A 756 22.66 33.45 -28.73
CA ALA A 756 21.63 32.75 -29.47
C ALA A 756 20.73 31.89 -28.55
N ASP A 757 21.20 31.43 -27.40
CA ASP A 757 20.46 30.51 -26.54
C ASP A 757 19.22 31.17 -25.91
N ASN A 758 18.14 30.38 -25.83
CA ASN A 758 16.92 30.83 -25.18
C ASN A 758 16.90 30.27 -23.77
N LEU A 759 16.90 31.16 -22.79
CA LEU A 759 17.00 30.79 -21.38
C LEU A 759 15.63 30.77 -20.72
N GLN A 760 15.48 29.85 -19.79
CA GLN A 760 14.34 29.79 -18.90
C GLN A 760 14.76 29.27 -17.53
N ARG A 761 15.13 30.19 -16.64
CA ARG A 761 15.71 29.87 -15.33
C ARG A 761 14.71 29.24 -14.36
N PHE A 762 13.49 29.75 -14.31
CA PHE A 762 12.41 29.15 -13.52
C PHE A 762 11.51 28.30 -14.41
N GLN A 763 11.36 27.03 -14.05
CA GLN A 763 10.56 26.08 -14.82
C GLN A 763 9.73 25.22 -13.87
N PHE A 764 8.52 24.86 -14.28
CA PHE A 764 7.65 24.00 -13.51
C PHE A 764 6.78 23.15 -14.40
N MET A 765 6.43 21.96 -13.90
CA MET A 765 5.57 21.01 -14.59
C MET A 765 4.64 20.38 -13.56
N PHE A 766 3.33 20.41 -13.84
CA PHE A 766 2.29 19.84 -12.98
C PHE A 766 1.45 18.84 -13.77
N GLY A 767 1.23 17.65 -13.19
CA GLY A 767 0.21 16.70 -13.66
C GLY A 767 0.56 15.86 -14.90
N GLN A 768 1.64 16.16 -15.63
CA GLN A 768 2.20 15.20 -16.60
C GLN A 768 2.91 14.07 -15.85
N GLN A 769 2.46 12.83 -16.04
CA GLN A 769 3.22 11.65 -15.62
C GLN A 769 4.56 11.63 -16.38
N PHE A 770 5.66 11.47 -15.64
CA PHE A 770 7.05 11.57 -16.10
C PHE A 770 7.50 10.49 -17.09
#